data_AF-A0A2E8RZE8-F1
#
_entry.id   AF-A0A2E8RZE8-F1
#
_cell.length_a   1.000
_cell.length_b   1.000
_cell.length_c   1.000
_cell.angle_alpha   90.00
_cell.angle_beta   90.00
_cell.angle_gamma   90.00
#
_symmetry.space_group_name_H-M   'P 1'
#
loop_
_entity.id
_entity.type
_entity.pdbx_description
1 polymer ?
#
loop_
_entity_poly.entity_id
_entity_poly.type
_entity_poly.pdbx_seq_one_letter_code
_entity_poly.pdbx_strand_id
1 'polypeptide(L)'
;GLGDACDDDDDNDGLLDPNDNCPIDLNPDQNNNDGDAFGDVCDDDDDNDGVNDDEDNCPLTVNEAQENTDGDNFGNICDDDDDNDSLEDDNDNCPLISNLDQFNTDGDAFGDACDDDDDNDGTNDDEDNCPLTWNADQLNHDEDSLGDECDDDDDNDLIPDEFDNCQFEYNQDQLDTDNDDQGDACDGDDDNDGVDDAVDNCPNMPNADQLNNDAAEGDLLGDVCDDDDDNDGFLDIVDNCQMVANIDQTDFDGDGEGDVCDNDDDNDGLADTIDNCPYTWNDDQLNNDGDAQGDACDDDDDNDGVDDLTDNCHFIANGSQVNTDGDTLGDACDDDDDNDGVPDTTDNCSLVVNPDQLNSDGDAFGDICDNDDDNDGVDDSIDNCPFTFNPSQANLEGDSQGDACDDDDDNDGVPDTADNCPTISNPGQANNEGDSEGDICDDDDDNDGVLDITDNCHFISNPSQANNDGDAEGDACDDDDDNDGVLDITDNCHFIGNPSQTNNDGDALGDACDNDDDNDGVNDGPDNCPFIANPGQQNNDGDGQGDVCDIDDDNDGVNDGPDNCPFQFNPSQANNDGDTQGDVCDGDDDNDGVSDGVDNCPMNSNASQTNTDGDGQGDACDNDDDNDGHPDGSDCGPLNPAVHPGAPEICNGIDDDCQGGVDEDNAANGVMCQPMLANAVEGCVGGTCVIAACDNAYFDINGTIGDGCECYQGSTESQGTSCTSAINKGTITDAGQTTSLIGRIIPSGDSDWYRVTVKDVADASCDNFHVDIRFDTNPGNAMVFDVYWGGCSAGNLTCTAQTHFQRYTDFYDGTTAGQCPCSNDVQTAATTGCGGEDDNFDTSKCGTFPHYAQPGANYCDDQTVDVYIRVYLKPGFTNAVPCSDYKVQVSNGVYNAP
;
A
#
# COMPACT_ATOMS: atom_id res chain seq x y z
N GLY A 1 2.35 -51.45 84.61
CA GLY A 1 2.09 -52.71 85.37
C GLY A 1 3.04 -52.91 86.54
N LEU A 2 3.37 -51.83 87.23
CA LEU A 2 3.96 -51.52 88.55
C LEU A 2 3.66 -49.98 88.62
N GLY A 3 3.31 -49.38 89.76
CA GLY A 3 2.82 -47.98 89.76
C GLY A 3 3.87 -46.91 89.42
N ASP A 4 3.42 -45.71 89.02
CA ASP A 4 4.05 -44.43 88.56
C ASP A 4 5.28 -43.89 89.34
N ALA A 5 6.06 -44.75 89.98
CA ALA A 5 7.33 -44.36 90.60
C ALA A 5 8.47 -45.30 90.17
N CYS A 6 8.19 -46.20 89.23
CA CYS A 6 9.11 -47.19 88.69
C CYS A 6 8.81 -47.54 87.22
N ASP A 7 7.86 -46.86 86.57
CA ASP A 7 7.86 -46.78 85.10
C ASP A 7 8.86 -45.67 84.78
N ASP A 8 9.77 -45.97 83.85
CA ASP A 8 10.80 -45.04 83.40
C ASP A 8 10.45 -44.55 81.97
N ASP A 9 9.20 -44.79 81.54
CA ASP A 9 8.54 -44.56 80.23
C ASP A 9 7.05 -44.39 80.57
N ASP A 10 6.70 -43.21 81.08
CA ASP A 10 5.42 -42.94 81.74
C ASP A 10 4.25 -42.90 80.73
N ASP A 11 4.49 -42.52 79.48
CA ASP A 11 3.49 -42.40 78.41
C ASP A 11 3.44 -43.63 77.46
N ASN A 12 4.44 -44.52 77.53
CA ASN A 12 4.60 -45.73 76.72
C ASN A 12 4.81 -45.45 75.24
N ASP A 13 5.50 -44.35 74.90
CA ASP A 13 5.86 -44.00 73.54
C ASP A 13 7.08 -44.81 73.03
N GLY A 14 7.78 -45.49 73.94
CA GLY A 14 8.93 -46.34 73.67
C GLY A 14 10.29 -45.67 73.95
N LEU A 15 10.27 -44.43 74.45
CA LEU A 15 11.40 -43.69 74.98
C LEU A 15 11.33 -43.66 76.51
N LEU A 16 12.40 -43.21 77.14
CA LEU A 16 12.44 -43.17 78.61
C LEU A 16 12.35 -41.72 79.04
N ASP A 17 11.59 -41.39 80.08
CA ASP A 17 11.31 -40.01 80.54
C ASP A 17 12.53 -39.06 80.52
N PRO A 18 13.78 -39.47 80.85
CA PRO A 18 14.93 -38.55 80.80
C PRO A 18 15.43 -38.17 79.40
N ASN A 19 15.03 -38.91 78.36
CA ASN A 19 15.36 -38.66 76.96
C ASN A 19 14.09 -38.41 76.13
N ASP A 20 12.98 -38.18 76.82
CA ASP A 20 11.68 -37.90 76.27
C ASP A 20 11.40 -36.40 76.47
N ASN A 21 11.14 -35.68 75.37
CA ASN A 21 10.81 -34.26 75.40
C ASN A 21 9.33 -34.01 75.77
N CYS A 22 8.48 -35.04 75.76
CA CYS A 22 7.15 -35.01 76.36
C CYS A 22 6.89 -36.24 77.27
N PRO A 23 7.55 -36.32 78.44
CA PRO A 23 7.58 -37.52 79.29
C PRO A 23 6.25 -38.13 79.77
N ILE A 24 5.12 -37.46 79.50
CA ILE A 24 3.79 -37.89 79.92
C ILE A 24 2.78 -37.91 78.77
N ASP A 25 3.14 -37.38 77.60
CA ASP A 25 2.27 -37.21 76.44
C ASP A 25 2.89 -37.92 75.24
N LEU A 26 2.27 -39.05 74.84
CA LEU A 26 2.77 -40.02 73.86
C LEU A 26 3.31 -39.38 72.57
N ASN A 27 4.64 -39.28 72.43
CA ASN A 27 5.27 -38.73 71.23
C ASN A 27 6.54 -39.50 70.78
N PRO A 28 6.37 -40.73 70.23
CA PRO A 28 7.49 -41.64 69.92
C PRO A 28 8.56 -41.08 68.98
N ASP A 29 8.17 -40.11 68.15
CA ASP A 29 9.02 -39.50 67.13
C ASP A 29 9.80 -38.27 67.66
N GLN A 30 9.42 -37.75 68.84
CA GLN A 30 10.10 -36.67 69.56
C GLN A 30 10.29 -35.41 68.73
N ASN A 31 9.29 -35.10 67.90
CA ASN A 31 9.29 -33.86 67.16
C ASN A 31 9.31 -32.68 68.15
N ASN A 32 10.07 -31.67 67.77
CA ASN A 32 10.36 -30.46 68.53
C ASN A 32 10.82 -29.45 67.48
N ASN A 33 9.84 -28.70 66.99
CA ASN A 33 9.94 -27.89 65.80
C ASN A 33 10.78 -26.63 66.05
N ASP A 34 10.60 -25.97 67.19
CA ASP A 34 11.37 -24.80 67.61
C ASP A 34 12.72 -25.11 68.33
N GLY A 35 12.94 -26.37 68.68
CA GLY A 35 14.12 -26.85 69.38
C GLY A 35 14.16 -26.51 70.88
N ASP A 36 13.03 -26.23 71.51
CA ASP A 36 12.95 -25.81 72.91
C ASP A 36 13.07 -27.01 73.89
N ALA A 37 12.66 -26.86 75.16
CA ALA A 37 12.75 -27.94 76.14
C ALA A 37 11.60 -28.96 76.09
N PHE A 38 10.49 -28.62 75.44
CA PHE A 38 9.29 -29.44 75.24
C PHE A 38 9.30 -30.01 73.81
N GLY A 39 8.37 -30.87 73.46
CA GLY A 39 8.20 -31.32 72.07
C GLY A 39 6.80 -30.97 71.61
N ASP A 40 6.55 -31.03 70.30
CA ASP A 40 5.33 -30.50 69.66
C ASP A 40 3.99 -31.07 70.21
N VAL A 41 4.05 -32.14 71.00
CA VAL A 41 2.86 -32.77 71.58
C VAL A 41 2.50 -32.15 72.94
N CYS A 42 3.45 -31.47 73.58
CA CYS A 42 3.33 -30.94 74.92
C CYS A 42 3.93 -29.53 75.09
N ASP A 43 4.31 -28.88 73.99
CA ASP A 43 4.44 -27.43 73.96
C ASP A 43 3.04 -26.80 73.81
N ASP A 44 2.90 -25.54 74.22
CA ASP A 44 1.67 -24.76 74.02
C ASP A 44 1.83 -23.79 72.80
N ASP A 45 3.01 -23.79 72.18
CA ASP A 45 3.50 -22.90 71.10
C ASP A 45 4.67 -23.64 70.41
N ASP A 46 4.35 -24.58 69.53
CA ASP A 46 5.29 -25.59 68.99
C ASP A 46 6.39 -24.97 68.10
N ASP A 47 6.16 -23.77 67.55
CA ASP A 47 7.13 -23.07 66.69
C ASP A 47 7.76 -21.83 67.33
N ASN A 48 7.27 -21.42 68.50
CA ASN A 48 7.76 -20.31 69.32
C ASN A 48 7.64 -18.93 68.66
N ASP A 49 6.62 -18.72 67.83
CA ASP A 49 6.28 -17.42 67.27
C ASP A 49 5.51 -16.51 68.27
N GLY A 50 5.04 -17.09 69.37
CA GLY A 50 4.35 -16.37 70.44
C GLY A 50 2.84 -16.29 70.26
N VAL A 51 2.28 -17.04 69.33
CA VAL A 51 0.87 -17.44 69.22
C VAL A 51 0.77 -18.88 69.74
N ASN A 52 -0.27 -19.17 70.52
CA ASN A 52 -0.45 -20.52 71.03
C ASN A 52 -1.08 -21.41 69.96
N ASP A 53 -0.74 -22.71 69.91
CA ASP A 53 -1.22 -23.65 68.88
C ASP A 53 -2.75 -23.69 68.66
N ASP A 54 -3.55 -23.30 69.68
CA ASP A 54 -5.02 -23.26 69.59
C ASP A 54 -5.60 -21.96 68.99
N GLU A 55 -4.77 -20.93 68.90
CA GLU A 55 -5.03 -19.64 68.25
C GLU A 55 -4.11 -19.43 67.03
N ASP A 56 -3.22 -20.38 66.76
CA ASP A 56 -2.24 -20.38 65.67
C ASP A 56 -2.78 -21.14 64.44
N ASN A 57 -2.85 -20.46 63.31
CA ASN A 57 -3.24 -21.05 62.03
C ASN A 57 -2.08 -21.75 61.29
N CYS A 58 -0.85 -21.63 61.77
CA CYS A 58 0.29 -22.47 61.38
C CYS A 58 1.10 -22.94 62.59
N PRO A 59 0.54 -23.83 63.46
CA PRO A 59 1.16 -24.20 64.74
C PRO A 59 2.61 -24.71 64.68
N LEU A 60 3.08 -25.17 63.52
CA LEU A 60 4.43 -25.71 63.34
C LEU A 60 5.31 -24.80 62.47
N THR A 61 4.87 -23.60 62.09
CA THR A 61 5.60 -22.72 61.17
C THR A 61 5.41 -21.26 61.56
N VAL A 62 6.48 -20.69 62.14
CA VAL A 62 6.49 -19.35 62.73
C VAL A 62 5.78 -18.30 61.87
N ASN A 63 4.64 -17.80 62.34
CA ASN A 63 3.80 -16.83 61.64
C ASN A 63 3.07 -15.88 62.60
N GLU A 64 3.85 -15.09 63.35
CA GLU A 64 3.36 -14.15 64.38
C GLU A 64 2.19 -13.22 63.92
N ALA A 65 2.07 -12.98 62.61
CA ALA A 65 1.05 -12.14 62.00
C ALA A 65 -0.30 -12.83 61.76
N GLN A 66 -0.34 -14.17 61.73
CA GLN A 66 -1.54 -15.00 61.57
C GLN A 66 -2.35 -14.59 60.33
N GLU A 67 -1.63 -14.32 59.23
CA GLU A 67 -2.24 -14.01 57.94
C GLU A 67 -2.91 -15.28 57.38
N ASN A 68 -4.13 -15.12 56.87
CA ASN A 68 -4.97 -16.17 56.31
C ASN A 68 -5.93 -15.45 55.35
N THR A 69 -5.62 -15.54 54.06
CA THR A 69 -6.28 -14.80 52.99
C THR A 69 -7.66 -15.37 52.66
N ASP A 70 -7.77 -16.68 52.49
CA ASP A 70 -9.01 -17.36 52.09
C ASP A 70 -9.99 -17.65 53.25
N GLY A 71 -9.53 -17.49 54.49
CA GLY A 71 -10.28 -17.69 55.72
C GLY A 71 -10.41 -19.13 56.18
N ASP A 72 -9.58 -20.06 55.69
CA ASP A 72 -9.65 -21.48 56.04
C ASP A 72 -8.99 -21.79 57.41
N ASN A 73 -8.51 -23.01 57.67
CA ASN A 73 -7.85 -23.33 58.95
C ASN A 73 -6.31 -23.27 58.91
N PHE A 74 -5.70 -23.03 57.76
CA PHE A 74 -4.27 -22.86 57.57
C PHE A 74 -3.96 -21.37 57.38
N GLY A 75 -2.80 -20.91 57.87
CA GLY A 75 -2.32 -19.57 57.59
C GLY A 75 -1.49 -19.56 56.31
N ASN A 76 -1.32 -18.39 55.72
CA ASN A 76 -0.66 -18.23 54.42
C ASN A 76 0.74 -18.86 54.30
N ILE A 77 1.46 -19.03 55.43
CA ILE A 77 2.81 -19.62 55.38
C ILE A 77 2.82 -21.16 55.35
N CYS A 78 1.68 -21.78 55.63
CA CYS A 78 1.52 -23.22 55.74
C CYS A 78 0.28 -23.76 55.01
N ASP A 79 -0.37 -22.90 54.23
CA ASP A 79 -1.29 -23.29 53.16
C ASP A 79 -0.48 -23.41 51.86
N ASP A 80 -0.93 -24.29 50.97
CA ASP A 80 -0.31 -24.48 49.64
C ASP A 80 -1.12 -23.76 48.54
N ASP A 81 -2.27 -23.16 48.89
CA ASP A 81 -3.20 -22.41 48.03
C ASP A 81 -3.86 -21.30 48.88
N ASP A 82 -3.13 -20.20 49.06
CA ASP A 82 -3.41 -19.16 50.03
C ASP A 82 -4.74 -18.40 49.79
N ASP A 83 -5.24 -18.38 48.56
CA ASP A 83 -6.47 -17.66 48.17
C ASP A 83 -7.64 -18.55 47.71
N ASN A 84 -7.40 -19.87 47.64
CA ASN A 84 -8.36 -20.93 47.33
C ASN A 84 -8.95 -20.87 45.92
N ASP A 85 -8.17 -20.42 44.94
CA ASP A 85 -8.58 -20.39 43.54
C ASP A 85 -8.36 -21.70 42.78
N SER A 86 -7.77 -22.69 43.45
CA SER A 86 -7.39 -24.01 42.95
C SER A 86 -6.06 -24.09 42.19
N LEU A 87 -5.22 -23.06 42.28
CA LEU A 87 -3.81 -23.08 41.90
C LEU A 87 -2.94 -23.15 43.17
N GLU A 88 -1.91 -24.00 43.14
CA GLU A 88 -0.95 -24.04 44.25
C GLU A 88 -0.01 -22.82 44.14
N ASP A 89 0.32 -22.16 45.25
CA ASP A 89 1.12 -20.92 45.33
C ASP A 89 2.40 -20.92 44.45
N ASP A 90 3.07 -22.07 44.34
CA ASP A 90 4.28 -22.24 43.52
C ASP A 90 4.03 -22.12 42.00
N ASN A 91 2.77 -22.23 41.56
CA ASN A 91 2.31 -22.09 40.18
C ASN A 91 1.28 -20.97 40.02
N ASP A 92 1.10 -20.16 41.07
CA ASP A 92 0.20 -19.04 41.09
C ASP A 92 1.03 -17.75 41.04
N ASN A 93 0.82 -16.95 39.99
CA ASN A 93 1.44 -15.63 39.87
C ASN A 93 0.78 -14.57 40.76
N CYS A 94 -0.34 -14.90 41.43
CA CYS A 94 -0.98 -14.11 42.47
C CYS A 94 -1.44 -14.95 43.67
N PRO A 95 -0.52 -15.55 44.46
CA PRO A 95 -0.88 -16.50 45.52
C PRO A 95 -1.88 -16.00 46.56
N LEU A 96 -2.04 -14.69 46.72
CA LEU A 96 -2.94 -14.09 47.71
C LEU A 96 -4.22 -13.51 47.08
N ILE A 97 -4.41 -13.62 45.77
CA ILE A 97 -5.55 -13.05 45.03
C ILE A 97 -5.98 -13.97 43.88
N SER A 98 -7.11 -14.64 44.10
CA SER A 98 -7.67 -15.62 43.17
C SER A 98 -7.74 -15.15 41.71
N ASN A 99 -6.97 -15.82 40.84
CA ASN A 99 -6.83 -15.52 39.41
C ASN A 99 -6.50 -16.76 38.55
N LEU A 100 -7.46 -17.70 38.50
CA LEU A 100 -7.36 -18.96 37.75
C LEU A 100 -6.90 -18.87 36.27
N ASP A 101 -7.02 -17.70 35.62
CA ASP A 101 -6.56 -17.49 34.25
C ASP A 101 -5.05 -17.19 34.12
N GLN A 102 -4.39 -16.79 35.21
CA GLN A 102 -2.95 -16.54 35.30
C GLN A 102 -2.47 -15.55 34.21
N PHE A 103 -3.29 -14.55 33.89
CA PHE A 103 -2.84 -13.46 33.02
C PHE A 103 -1.68 -12.70 33.69
N ASN A 104 -0.73 -12.29 32.86
CA ASN A 104 0.50 -11.60 33.23
C ASN A 104 0.96 -10.88 31.95
N THR A 105 0.59 -9.61 31.87
CA THR A 105 0.67 -8.79 30.67
C THR A 105 2.11 -8.35 30.36
N ASP A 106 2.87 -7.92 31.37
CA ASP A 106 4.26 -7.46 31.22
C ASP A 106 5.33 -8.56 31.31
N GLY A 107 4.94 -9.75 31.75
CA GLY A 107 5.81 -10.91 31.93
C GLY A 107 6.62 -10.90 33.23
N ASP A 108 6.29 -10.10 34.24
CA ASP A 108 7.04 -10.04 35.49
C ASP A 108 6.69 -11.16 36.50
N ALA A 109 7.03 -10.98 37.77
CA ALA A 109 6.81 -11.98 38.80
C ALA A 109 5.37 -12.02 39.35
N PHE A 110 4.55 -11.00 39.10
CA PHE A 110 3.17 -10.85 39.55
C PHE A 110 2.22 -11.05 38.36
N GLY A 111 1.00 -11.51 38.59
CA GLY A 111 -0.03 -11.60 37.55
C GLY A 111 -0.99 -10.42 37.61
N ASP A 112 -1.78 -10.24 36.56
CA ASP A 112 -2.67 -9.07 36.40
C ASP A 112 -3.72 -8.88 37.53
N ALA A 113 -3.89 -9.88 38.40
CA ALA A 113 -4.82 -9.79 39.53
C ALA A 113 -4.20 -9.21 40.81
N CYS A 114 -2.87 -9.14 40.88
CA CYS A 114 -2.10 -8.77 42.06
C CYS A 114 -0.86 -7.94 41.77
N ASP A 115 -0.52 -7.77 40.49
CA ASP A 115 0.27 -6.62 40.08
C ASP A 115 -0.58 -5.36 40.28
N ASP A 116 0.09 -4.27 40.61
CA ASP A 116 -0.55 -2.96 40.73
C ASP A 116 -0.22 -2.09 39.50
N ASP A 117 0.47 -2.64 38.49
CA ASP A 117 1.00 -2.02 37.25
C ASP A 117 1.19 -3.15 36.19
N ASP A 118 0.08 -3.69 35.68
CA ASP A 118 0.05 -4.96 34.92
C ASP A 118 0.87 -4.91 33.62
N ASP A 119 1.12 -3.73 33.06
CA ASP A 119 1.89 -3.51 31.83
C ASP A 119 3.31 -2.94 32.06
N ASN A 120 3.65 -2.61 33.30
CA ASN A 120 4.94 -2.13 33.78
C ASN A 120 5.42 -0.88 33.06
N ASP A 121 4.50 0.02 32.76
CA ASP A 121 4.79 1.34 32.21
C ASP A 121 5.31 2.32 33.28
N GLY A 122 5.09 1.99 34.56
CA GLY A 122 5.46 2.78 35.72
C GLY A 122 4.33 3.61 36.30
N THR A 123 3.10 3.42 35.82
CA THR A 123 1.84 3.94 36.33
C THR A 123 1.05 2.78 36.94
N ASN A 124 0.40 3.02 38.08
CA ASN A 124 -0.36 1.95 38.73
C ASN A 124 -1.75 1.82 38.10
N ASP A 125 -2.32 0.61 37.99
CA ASP A 125 -3.61 0.33 37.31
C ASP A 125 -4.79 1.21 37.76
N ASP A 126 -4.77 1.69 39.00
CA ASP A 126 -5.83 2.56 39.54
C ASP A 126 -5.71 4.04 39.12
N GLU A 127 -4.52 4.42 38.65
CA GLU A 127 -4.19 5.70 38.04
C GLU A 127 -3.92 5.57 36.53
N ASP A 128 -3.85 4.34 36.01
CA ASP A 128 -3.56 3.98 34.63
C ASP A 128 -4.83 4.03 33.75
N ASN A 129 -4.76 4.76 32.63
CA ASN A 129 -5.83 4.81 31.64
C ASN A 129 -5.74 3.71 30.57
N CYS A 130 -4.63 2.96 30.50
CA CYS A 130 -4.48 1.72 29.77
C CYS A 130 -3.83 0.61 30.62
N PRO A 131 -4.49 0.11 31.67
CA PRO A 131 -3.87 -0.80 32.65
C PRO A 131 -3.20 -2.06 32.09
N LEU A 132 -3.56 -2.51 30.88
CA LEU A 132 -3.00 -3.72 30.26
C LEU A 132 -2.16 -3.40 29.01
N THR A 133 -1.81 -2.15 28.76
CA THR A 133 -1.18 -1.72 27.52
C THR A 133 -0.23 -0.56 27.75
N TRP A 134 1.06 -0.89 27.73
CA TRP A 134 2.15 0.00 28.08
C TRP A 134 1.99 1.41 27.49
N ASN A 135 1.73 2.42 28.33
CA ASN A 135 1.56 3.81 27.91
C ASN A 135 2.09 4.81 28.94
N ALA A 136 3.38 4.72 29.26
CA ALA A 136 4.03 5.41 30.38
C ALA A 136 3.88 6.96 30.43
N ASP A 137 3.42 7.60 29.35
CA ASP A 137 3.11 9.02 29.30
C ASP A 137 1.65 9.37 29.65
N GLN A 138 0.78 8.36 29.74
CA GLN A 138 -0.61 8.43 30.16
C GLN A 138 -1.40 9.45 29.34
N LEU A 139 -1.12 9.49 28.04
CA LEU A 139 -1.83 10.35 27.11
C LEU A 139 -3.26 9.82 26.91
N ASN A 140 -4.17 10.77 26.74
CA ASN A 140 -5.60 10.58 26.54
C ASN A 140 -6.08 11.92 25.96
N HIS A 141 -6.29 11.94 24.65
CA HIS A 141 -6.60 13.17 23.91
C HIS A 141 -8.06 13.61 24.07
N ASP A 142 -9.00 12.68 24.09
CA ASP A 142 -10.44 12.97 24.15
C ASP A 142 -11.03 13.13 25.57
N GLU A 143 -10.18 12.96 26.60
CA GLU A 143 -10.50 12.94 28.03
C GLU A 143 -11.53 11.87 28.44
N ASP A 144 -11.57 10.72 27.75
CA ASP A 144 -12.46 9.63 28.08
C ASP A 144 -11.90 8.72 29.23
N SER A 145 -12.30 7.46 29.34
CA SER A 145 -11.78 6.54 30.37
C SER A 145 -10.68 5.59 29.90
N LEU A 146 -10.30 5.60 28.63
CA LEU A 146 -9.22 4.83 28.01
C LEU A 146 -8.07 5.78 27.63
N GLY A 147 -6.83 5.31 27.63
CA GLY A 147 -5.69 6.09 27.11
C GLY A 147 -5.47 5.83 25.63
N ASP A 148 -4.70 6.70 24.98
CA ASP A 148 -4.52 6.66 23.53
C ASP A 148 -3.97 5.30 23.01
N GLU A 149 -3.13 4.62 23.80
CA GLU A 149 -2.56 3.33 23.35
C GLU A 149 -3.54 2.16 23.42
N CYS A 150 -4.71 2.33 24.04
CA CYS A 150 -5.72 1.28 24.24
C CYS A 150 -7.16 1.73 23.96
N ASP A 151 -7.35 2.93 23.44
CA ASP A 151 -8.58 3.33 22.78
C ASP A 151 -8.51 2.92 21.30
N ASP A 152 -9.66 2.63 20.70
CA ASP A 152 -9.76 2.35 19.26
C ASP A 152 -10.14 3.63 18.47
N ASP A 153 -10.39 4.75 19.16
CA ASP A 153 -10.95 6.03 18.69
C ASP A 153 -10.48 7.16 19.62
N ASP A 154 -9.18 7.50 19.54
CA ASP A 154 -8.45 8.36 20.48
C ASP A 154 -8.98 9.80 20.61
N ASP A 155 -9.79 10.26 19.65
CA ASP A 155 -10.39 11.59 19.59
C ASP A 155 -11.93 11.60 19.72
N ASN A 156 -12.53 10.39 19.80
CA ASN A 156 -13.96 10.12 19.95
C ASN A 156 -14.84 10.68 18.80
N ASP A 157 -14.33 10.70 17.57
CA ASP A 157 -15.03 11.17 16.37
C ASP A 157 -15.90 10.12 15.67
N LEU A 158 -15.82 8.87 16.12
CA LEU A 158 -16.46 7.65 15.59
C LEU A 158 -15.78 7.02 14.37
N ILE A 159 -14.56 7.42 14.05
CA ILE A 159 -13.66 6.82 13.08
C ILE A 159 -12.58 6.06 13.87
N PRO A 160 -12.41 4.75 13.65
CA PRO A 160 -11.36 4.02 14.33
C PRO A 160 -9.98 4.49 13.88
N ASP A 161 -9.01 4.57 14.79
CA ASP A 161 -7.63 5.05 14.57
C ASP A 161 -6.98 4.52 13.27
N GLU A 162 -7.19 3.24 12.95
CA GLU A 162 -6.64 2.61 11.74
C GLU A 162 -7.17 3.18 10.42
N PHE A 163 -8.24 3.97 10.47
CA PHE A 163 -8.87 4.68 9.36
C PHE A 163 -8.94 6.18 9.58
N ASP A 164 -8.38 6.66 10.69
CA ASP A 164 -8.41 8.05 11.08
C ASP A 164 -7.13 8.75 10.62
N ASN A 165 -7.28 9.69 9.68
CA ASN A 165 -6.16 10.52 9.22
C ASN A 165 -5.74 11.60 10.24
N CYS A 166 -6.49 11.76 11.34
CA CYS A 166 -6.10 12.56 12.51
C CYS A 166 -6.46 11.89 13.84
N GLN A 167 -5.86 10.72 14.08
CA GLN A 167 -6.03 9.91 15.30
C GLN A 167 -6.27 10.69 16.61
N PHE A 168 -5.58 11.81 16.85
CA PHE A 168 -5.67 12.55 18.11
C PHE A 168 -6.51 13.84 18.07
N GLU A 169 -7.14 14.18 16.94
CA GLU A 169 -7.83 15.46 16.73
C GLU A 169 -9.15 15.28 15.97
N TYR A 170 -10.26 15.37 16.70
CA TYR A 170 -11.63 15.15 16.22
C TYR A 170 -11.88 15.63 14.78
N ASN A 171 -12.07 14.71 13.83
CA ASN A 171 -12.29 15.06 12.42
C ASN A 171 -13.15 14.04 11.62
N GLN A 172 -14.40 13.87 12.04
CA GLN A 172 -15.33 12.89 11.44
C GLN A 172 -15.54 13.00 9.91
N ASP A 173 -15.25 14.13 9.29
CA ASP A 173 -15.31 14.28 7.84
C ASP A 173 -14.11 13.70 7.09
N GLN A 174 -13.01 13.42 7.81
CA GLN A 174 -11.78 12.80 7.30
C GLN A 174 -11.29 13.57 6.07
N LEU A 175 -11.35 14.90 6.17
CA LEU A 175 -10.87 15.78 5.12
C LEU A 175 -9.34 15.72 5.09
N ASP A 176 -8.81 15.60 3.89
CA ASP A 176 -7.39 15.50 3.56
C ASP A 176 -7.22 16.23 2.24
N THR A 177 -6.87 17.51 2.35
CA THR A 177 -6.90 18.46 1.23
C THR A 177 -5.78 18.20 0.24
N ASP A 178 -4.56 17.90 0.70
CA ASP A 178 -3.39 17.66 -0.14
C ASP A 178 -3.18 16.17 -0.49
N ASN A 179 -3.88 15.25 0.19
CA ASN A 179 -3.81 13.80 0.05
C ASN A 179 -2.46 13.20 0.47
N ASP A 180 -1.84 13.70 1.54
CA ASP A 180 -0.60 13.15 2.09
C ASP A 180 -0.79 12.06 3.18
N ASP A 181 -2.05 11.67 3.41
CA ASP A 181 -2.53 10.72 4.42
C ASP A 181 -2.59 11.32 5.86
N GLN A 182 -2.32 12.62 6.06
CA GLN A 182 -2.61 13.38 7.28
C GLN A 182 -3.86 14.25 7.06
N GLY A 183 -4.80 14.25 8.00
CA GLY A 183 -6.04 15.03 7.83
C GLY A 183 -5.86 16.51 8.17
N ASP A 184 -6.74 17.34 7.62
CA ASP A 184 -6.74 18.81 7.83
C ASP A 184 -6.87 19.23 9.33
N ALA A 185 -7.28 18.31 10.22
CA ALA A 185 -7.41 18.64 11.65
C ALA A 185 -6.09 18.57 12.42
N CYS A 186 -5.09 17.87 11.87
CA CYS A 186 -3.84 17.56 12.53
C CYS A 186 -2.62 17.76 11.63
N ASP A 187 -2.81 17.97 10.34
CA ASP A 187 -1.82 18.58 9.47
C ASP A 187 -1.55 20.02 9.95
N GLY A 188 -0.32 20.47 9.75
CA GLY A 188 0.08 21.84 10.03
C GLY A 188 0.20 22.70 8.78
N ASP A 189 -0.08 22.13 7.61
CA ASP A 189 -0.01 22.73 6.26
C ASP A 189 -0.99 21.94 5.36
N ASP A 190 -2.32 22.05 5.62
CA ASP A 190 -3.38 21.16 5.08
C ASP A 190 -3.37 21.04 3.54
N ASP A 191 -2.81 22.02 2.84
CA ASP A 191 -2.76 22.08 1.39
C ASP A 191 -1.34 21.92 0.79
N ASN A 192 -0.33 21.82 1.66
CA ASN A 192 1.07 21.54 1.35
C ASN A 192 1.68 22.52 0.35
N ASP A 193 1.33 23.80 0.50
CA ASP A 193 1.95 24.89 -0.23
C ASP A 193 3.30 25.34 0.40
N GLY A 194 3.58 24.89 1.63
CA GLY A 194 4.77 25.20 2.40
C GLY A 194 4.60 26.35 3.41
N VAL A 195 3.37 26.71 3.77
CA VAL A 195 3.02 27.73 4.76
C VAL A 195 2.17 27.10 5.87
N ASP A 196 2.66 27.14 7.12
CA ASP A 196 1.90 26.56 8.23
C ASP A 196 0.48 27.20 8.39
N ASP A 197 -0.59 26.41 8.56
CA ASP A 197 -2.01 26.87 8.62
C ASP A 197 -2.25 28.02 9.60
N ALA A 198 -1.48 28.03 10.69
CA ALA A 198 -1.58 29.06 11.73
C ALA A 198 -1.23 30.47 11.24
N VAL A 199 -0.50 30.57 10.14
CA VAL A 199 -0.15 31.82 9.46
C VAL A 199 -0.61 31.86 8.00
N ASP A 200 -1.13 30.74 7.49
CA ASP A 200 -1.73 30.64 6.18
C ASP A 200 -3.05 31.43 6.11
N ASN A 201 -3.18 32.25 5.07
CA ASN A 201 -4.41 32.97 4.78
C ASN A 201 -5.41 32.17 3.90
N CYS A 202 -5.01 31.03 3.32
CA CYS A 202 -5.84 30.02 2.67
C CYS A 202 -5.44 28.59 3.05
N PRO A 203 -5.63 28.15 4.31
CA PRO A 203 -5.10 26.88 4.80
C PRO A 203 -5.43 25.62 3.98
N ASN A 204 -6.56 25.60 3.25
CA ASN A 204 -7.02 24.41 2.51
C ASN A 204 -6.94 24.58 0.97
N MET A 205 -6.18 25.55 0.45
CA MET A 205 -6.13 25.91 -0.97
C MET A 205 -4.73 26.45 -1.35
N PRO A 206 -3.88 25.65 -2.03
CA PRO A 206 -2.45 25.94 -2.10
C PRO A 206 -2.12 27.33 -2.64
N ASN A 207 -1.52 28.19 -1.83
CA ASN A 207 -1.21 29.58 -2.16
C ASN A 207 0.10 30.09 -1.53
N ALA A 208 1.22 29.40 -1.79
CA ALA A 208 2.53 29.67 -1.17
C ALA A 208 3.05 31.14 -1.26
N ASP A 209 2.45 31.98 -2.12
CA ASP A 209 2.75 33.40 -2.22
C ASP A 209 2.03 34.27 -1.16
N GLN A 210 1.02 33.72 -0.50
CA GLN A 210 0.22 34.31 0.58
C GLN A 210 -0.34 35.67 0.18
N LEU A 211 -0.75 35.79 -1.09
CA LEU A 211 -1.36 37.01 -1.59
C LEU A 211 -2.72 37.21 -0.91
N ASN A 212 -2.95 38.46 -0.52
CA ASN A 212 -4.21 38.97 -0.01
C ASN A 212 -4.25 40.46 -0.39
N ASN A 213 -5.15 40.80 -1.30
CA ASN A 213 -5.32 42.13 -1.86
C ASN A 213 -6.09 43.07 -0.94
N ASP A 214 -7.02 42.55 -0.14
CA ASP A 214 -7.87 43.32 0.76
C ASP A 214 -7.32 43.46 2.20
N ALA A 215 -6.15 42.90 2.53
CA ALA A 215 -5.67 42.66 3.89
C ALA A 215 -5.65 43.90 4.80
N ALA A 216 -5.59 45.08 4.18
CA ALA A 216 -5.58 46.37 4.86
C ALA A 216 -6.98 46.89 5.24
N GLU A 217 -8.03 46.46 4.55
CA GLU A 217 -9.38 47.04 4.57
C GLU A 217 -10.52 46.02 4.72
N GLY A 218 -10.29 44.75 4.36
CA GLY A 218 -11.23 43.64 4.43
C GLY A 218 -10.83 42.56 5.44
N ASP A 219 -10.91 41.28 5.08
CA ASP A 219 -10.73 40.18 6.02
C ASP A 219 -9.30 39.61 6.04
N LEU A 220 -9.11 38.36 6.46
CA LEU A 220 -7.78 37.75 6.59
C LEU A 220 -7.62 36.55 5.64
N LEU A 221 -8.56 36.35 4.72
CA LEU A 221 -8.60 35.27 3.75
C LEU A 221 -7.69 35.63 2.57
N GLY A 222 -6.94 34.67 2.02
CA GLY A 222 -6.08 34.89 0.87
C GLY A 222 -6.87 34.91 -0.44
N ASP A 223 -6.31 35.53 -1.47
CA ASP A 223 -7.00 35.74 -2.75
C ASP A 223 -7.44 34.43 -3.46
N VAL A 224 -6.82 33.29 -3.09
CA VAL A 224 -7.16 32.01 -3.71
C VAL A 224 -8.45 31.42 -3.13
N CYS A 225 -8.79 31.78 -1.89
CA CYS A 225 -9.90 31.21 -1.13
C CYS A 225 -10.90 32.25 -0.62
N ASP A 226 -10.70 33.53 -0.94
CA ASP A 226 -11.71 34.57 -0.83
C ASP A 226 -12.62 34.52 -2.08
N ASP A 227 -13.90 34.82 -1.89
CA ASP A 227 -14.89 34.88 -2.98
C ASP A 227 -15.13 36.36 -3.40
N ASP A 228 -14.46 37.32 -2.75
CA ASP A 228 -14.53 38.78 -2.91
C ASP A 228 -13.15 39.40 -2.56
N ASP A 229 -12.14 39.14 -3.41
CA ASP A 229 -10.70 39.36 -3.16
C ASP A 229 -10.31 40.82 -2.85
N ASP A 230 -11.18 41.79 -3.15
CA ASP A 230 -10.97 43.22 -2.91
C ASP A 230 -11.98 43.87 -1.95
N ASN A 231 -12.95 43.08 -1.48
CA ASN A 231 -13.98 43.43 -0.51
C ASN A 231 -14.87 44.63 -0.90
N ASP A 232 -15.11 44.84 -2.19
CA ASP A 232 -15.97 45.92 -2.69
C ASP A 232 -17.47 45.59 -2.63
N GLY A 233 -17.79 44.30 -2.44
CA GLY A 233 -19.14 43.75 -2.30
C GLY A 233 -19.70 43.05 -3.53
N PHE A 234 -18.91 42.84 -4.58
CA PHE A 234 -19.16 41.90 -5.67
C PHE A 234 -18.36 40.60 -5.45
N LEU A 235 -18.86 39.47 -5.93
CA LEU A 235 -18.13 38.20 -5.81
C LEU A 235 -17.24 38.03 -7.04
N ASP A 236 -16.04 37.47 -6.96
CA ASP A 236 -15.07 37.41 -8.07
C ASP A 236 -15.64 36.79 -9.34
N ILE A 237 -16.56 35.84 -9.18
CA ILE A 237 -17.26 35.18 -10.31
C ILE A 237 -18.13 36.12 -11.15
N VAL A 238 -18.46 37.30 -10.63
CA VAL A 238 -19.24 38.36 -11.28
C VAL A 238 -18.57 39.73 -11.20
N ASP A 239 -17.42 39.82 -10.52
CA ASP A 239 -16.58 41.00 -10.43
C ASP A 239 -15.74 41.11 -11.70
N ASN A 240 -15.87 42.23 -12.41
CA ASN A 240 -15.05 42.50 -13.58
C ASN A 240 -13.65 43.03 -13.22
N CYS A 241 -13.38 43.31 -11.95
CA CYS A 241 -12.09 43.65 -11.38
C CYS A 241 -11.82 42.93 -10.06
N GLN A 242 -11.79 41.60 -10.10
CA GLN A 242 -11.59 40.71 -8.94
C GLN A 242 -10.61 41.23 -7.87
N MET A 243 -9.49 41.81 -8.29
CA MET A 243 -8.40 42.22 -7.40
C MET A 243 -8.42 43.71 -7.00
N VAL A 244 -9.33 44.54 -7.53
CA VAL A 244 -9.31 46.00 -7.38
C VAL A 244 -10.69 46.62 -7.23
N ALA A 245 -11.01 47.01 -5.99
CA ALA A 245 -12.35 47.45 -5.61
C ALA A 245 -12.96 48.52 -6.52
N ASN A 246 -14.06 48.15 -7.21
CA ASN A 246 -14.77 48.97 -8.19
C ASN A 246 -16.29 48.79 -8.09
N ILE A 247 -16.87 49.29 -6.98
CA ILE A 247 -18.30 49.14 -6.62
C ILE A 247 -19.35 49.53 -7.69
N ASP A 248 -18.98 50.28 -8.72
CA ASP A 248 -19.85 50.62 -9.84
C ASP A 248 -19.77 49.65 -11.03
N GLN A 249 -18.78 48.75 -11.04
CA GLN A 249 -18.59 47.66 -12.00
C GLN A 249 -18.72 48.18 -13.44
N THR A 250 -18.09 49.33 -13.69
CA THR A 250 -18.05 49.90 -15.03
C THR A 250 -17.05 49.12 -15.87
N ASP A 251 -17.44 48.89 -17.11
CA ASP A 251 -16.74 48.13 -18.15
C ASP A 251 -17.21 48.80 -19.44
N PHE A 252 -16.41 49.75 -19.91
CA PHE A 252 -16.81 50.74 -20.89
C PHE A 252 -16.88 50.12 -22.30
N ASP A 253 -15.98 49.22 -22.64
CA ASP A 253 -15.96 48.51 -23.92
C ASP A 253 -16.75 47.18 -23.93
N GLY A 254 -17.07 46.63 -22.75
CA GLY A 254 -17.84 45.41 -22.59
C GLY A 254 -17.04 44.13 -22.79
N ASP A 255 -15.72 44.14 -22.65
CA ASP A 255 -14.87 42.96 -22.86
C ASP A 255 -14.87 41.98 -21.67
N GLY A 256 -15.31 42.45 -20.51
CA GLY A 256 -15.46 41.69 -19.28
C GLY A 256 -14.41 41.99 -18.20
N GLU A 257 -13.37 42.78 -18.49
CA GLU A 257 -12.51 43.45 -17.50
C GLU A 257 -13.14 44.82 -17.16
N GLY A 258 -12.99 45.29 -15.92
CA GLY A 258 -13.61 46.56 -15.49
C GLY A 258 -12.65 47.74 -15.61
N ASP A 259 -13.19 48.95 -15.78
CA ASP A 259 -12.45 50.21 -16.01
C ASP A 259 -11.39 50.58 -14.93
N VAL A 260 -11.29 49.82 -13.85
CA VAL A 260 -10.40 50.12 -12.71
C VAL A 260 -9.18 49.19 -12.71
N CYS A 261 -9.30 48.04 -13.38
CA CYS A 261 -8.26 47.01 -13.48
C CYS A 261 -7.87 46.71 -14.93
N ASP A 262 -8.76 47.03 -15.87
CA ASP A 262 -8.41 47.15 -17.27
C ASP A 262 -7.34 48.25 -17.40
N ASN A 263 -6.39 48.01 -18.29
CA ASN A 263 -5.35 48.96 -18.57
C ASN A 263 -5.62 49.71 -19.88
N ASP A 264 -6.72 49.41 -20.57
CA ASP A 264 -7.17 49.93 -21.86
C ASP A 264 -8.71 49.94 -21.86
N ASP A 265 -9.32 50.81 -21.04
CA ASP A 265 -10.76 50.73 -20.69
C ASP A 265 -11.72 50.87 -21.90
N ASP A 266 -11.23 51.27 -23.06
CA ASP A 266 -12.02 51.37 -24.29
C ASP A 266 -11.57 50.45 -25.44
N ASN A 267 -10.59 49.58 -25.16
CA ASN A 267 -10.02 48.57 -26.04
C ASN A 267 -9.55 49.14 -27.40
N ASP A 268 -8.98 50.34 -27.40
CA ASP A 268 -8.39 50.93 -28.59
C ASP A 268 -6.96 50.46 -28.89
N GLY A 269 -6.37 49.70 -27.95
CA GLY A 269 -5.04 49.13 -28.05
C GLY A 269 -3.96 49.99 -27.40
N LEU A 270 -4.34 51.04 -26.68
CA LEU A 270 -3.44 51.92 -25.95
C LEU A 270 -3.78 51.94 -24.48
N ALA A 271 -2.74 51.77 -23.65
CA ALA A 271 -2.99 51.74 -22.23
C ALA A 271 -3.44 53.11 -21.69
N ASP A 272 -4.38 53.18 -20.74
CA ASP A 272 -4.98 54.41 -20.19
C ASP A 272 -3.95 55.45 -19.76
N THR A 273 -2.79 54.97 -19.29
CA THR A 273 -1.70 55.83 -18.82
C THR A 273 -1.01 56.64 -19.92
N ILE A 274 -1.17 56.22 -21.17
CA ILE A 274 -0.67 56.88 -22.38
C ILE A 274 -1.80 57.34 -23.29
N ASP A 275 -3.02 56.84 -23.06
CA ASP A 275 -4.24 57.25 -23.73
C ASP A 275 -4.70 58.66 -23.27
N ASN A 276 -4.97 59.54 -24.23
CA ASN A 276 -5.48 60.88 -24.00
C ASN A 276 -7.03 60.98 -24.01
N CYS A 277 -7.74 59.89 -24.33
CA CYS A 277 -9.16 59.68 -24.06
C CYS A 277 -9.45 58.26 -23.53
N PRO A 278 -9.03 57.92 -22.30
CA PRO A 278 -9.14 56.57 -21.69
C PRO A 278 -10.53 55.93 -21.56
N TYR A 279 -11.60 56.58 -22.03
CA TYR A 279 -12.96 56.04 -21.97
C TYR A 279 -13.68 56.33 -23.30
N THR A 280 -12.97 56.51 -24.40
CA THR A 280 -13.54 56.81 -25.70
C THR A 280 -12.55 56.41 -26.78
N TRP A 281 -12.76 55.21 -27.30
CA TRP A 281 -11.95 54.58 -28.34
C TRP A 281 -11.34 55.58 -29.31
N ASN A 282 -10.01 55.77 -29.24
CA ASN A 282 -9.27 56.70 -30.08
C ASN A 282 -7.81 56.25 -30.27
N ASP A 283 -7.65 55.09 -30.91
CA ASP A 283 -6.35 54.45 -31.19
C ASP A 283 -5.32 55.34 -31.90
N ASP A 284 -5.79 56.41 -32.56
CA ASP A 284 -4.99 57.41 -33.24
C ASP A 284 -4.38 58.49 -32.32
N GLN A 285 -4.89 58.63 -31.11
CA GLN A 285 -4.48 59.58 -30.07
C GLN A 285 -4.41 61.02 -30.57
N LEU A 286 -5.27 61.38 -31.51
CA LEU A 286 -5.28 62.74 -32.02
C LEU A 286 -5.62 63.72 -30.89
N ASN A 287 -4.83 64.78 -30.83
CA ASN A 287 -4.89 65.84 -29.83
C ASN A 287 -4.30 67.07 -30.50
N ASN A 288 -5.17 67.78 -31.21
CA ASN A 288 -4.80 68.75 -32.21
C ASN A 288 -4.29 70.06 -31.58
N ASP A 289 -4.78 70.43 -30.41
CA ASP A 289 -4.33 71.60 -29.66
C ASP A 289 -3.18 71.30 -28.66
N GLY A 290 -2.90 70.02 -28.41
CA GLY A 290 -1.84 69.52 -27.54
C GLY A 290 -2.13 69.66 -26.05
N ASP A 291 -3.40 69.72 -25.65
CA ASP A 291 -3.83 69.79 -24.26
C ASP A 291 -3.82 68.39 -23.58
N ALA A 292 -4.41 68.20 -22.40
CA ALA A 292 -4.39 66.89 -21.74
C ALA A 292 -5.46 65.92 -22.26
N GLN A 293 -6.44 66.40 -23.02
CA GLN A 293 -7.56 65.67 -23.56
C GLN A 293 -7.36 65.44 -25.07
N GLY A 294 -7.69 64.26 -25.57
CA GLY A 294 -7.69 63.97 -27.01
C GLY A 294 -8.93 64.50 -27.71
N ASP A 295 -8.84 64.67 -29.03
CA ASP A 295 -9.91 65.18 -29.90
C ASP A 295 -11.20 64.35 -29.78
N ALA A 296 -11.08 63.05 -29.47
CA ALA A 296 -12.24 62.17 -29.33
C ALA A 296 -13.14 62.51 -28.13
N CYS A 297 -12.60 63.21 -27.13
CA CYS A 297 -13.29 63.52 -25.88
C CYS A 297 -13.24 65.00 -25.47
N ASP A 298 -12.54 65.86 -26.21
CA ASP A 298 -12.54 67.32 -26.04
C ASP A 298 -13.76 67.97 -26.74
N ASP A 299 -14.18 69.14 -26.27
CA ASP A 299 -15.33 69.93 -26.78
C ASP A 299 -14.87 71.15 -27.63
N ASP A 300 -13.54 71.39 -27.75
CA ASP A 300 -12.88 72.50 -28.49
C ASP A 300 -11.48 72.08 -29.01
N ASP A 301 -11.42 71.19 -30.00
CA ASP A 301 -10.21 70.44 -30.42
C ASP A 301 -9.05 71.28 -31.01
N ASP A 302 -9.29 72.54 -31.38
CA ASP A 302 -8.24 73.46 -31.84
C ASP A 302 -8.00 74.67 -30.92
N ASN A 303 -8.79 74.75 -29.84
CA ASN A 303 -8.72 75.73 -28.78
C ASN A 303 -8.75 77.19 -29.28
N ASP A 304 -9.38 77.45 -30.42
CA ASP A 304 -9.49 78.79 -31.00
C ASP A 304 -10.61 79.65 -30.37
N GLY A 305 -11.43 79.00 -29.54
CA GLY A 305 -12.48 79.57 -28.72
C GLY A 305 -13.88 79.48 -29.33
N VAL A 306 -14.10 78.54 -30.25
CA VAL A 306 -15.39 78.22 -30.84
C VAL A 306 -15.63 76.71 -30.69
N ASP A 307 -16.57 76.34 -29.79
CA ASP A 307 -16.94 74.94 -29.56
C ASP A 307 -17.23 74.19 -30.89
N ASP A 308 -16.71 72.97 -31.00
CA ASP A 308 -16.68 72.10 -32.18
C ASP A 308 -17.99 71.99 -32.95
N LEU A 309 -19.10 71.91 -32.20
CA LEU A 309 -20.45 71.84 -32.76
C LEU A 309 -20.84 73.06 -33.62
N THR A 310 -20.06 74.14 -33.54
CA THR A 310 -20.30 75.40 -34.27
C THR A 310 -19.09 75.92 -35.03
N ASP A 311 -17.95 75.25 -34.94
CA ASP A 311 -16.76 75.58 -35.72
C ASP A 311 -16.89 75.05 -37.16
N ASN A 312 -16.50 75.85 -38.17
CA ASN A 312 -16.49 75.40 -39.58
C ASN A 312 -15.13 74.87 -40.04
N CYS A 313 -14.13 74.87 -39.15
CA CYS A 313 -12.82 74.24 -39.22
C CYS A 313 -12.39 73.75 -37.83
N HIS A 314 -13.21 72.88 -37.23
CA HIS A 314 -13.07 72.23 -35.92
C HIS A 314 -11.64 71.83 -35.46
N PHE A 315 -10.73 71.51 -36.37
CA PHE A 315 -9.36 71.11 -36.05
C PHE A 315 -8.30 72.13 -36.51
N ILE A 316 -8.68 73.29 -37.06
CA ILE A 316 -7.74 74.29 -37.57
C ILE A 316 -8.19 75.68 -37.12
N ALA A 317 -7.47 76.20 -36.12
CA ALA A 317 -7.79 77.48 -35.50
C ALA A 317 -8.00 78.60 -36.52
N ASN A 318 -9.25 78.97 -36.75
CA ASN A 318 -9.67 79.86 -37.82
C ASN A 318 -10.73 80.89 -37.40
N GLY A 319 -10.84 81.24 -36.11
CA GLY A 319 -11.94 81.97 -35.44
C GLY A 319 -12.53 83.25 -36.06
N SER A 320 -12.10 83.65 -37.26
CA SER A 320 -12.83 84.48 -38.22
C SER A 320 -13.92 83.77 -39.06
N GLN A 321 -13.91 82.43 -39.20
CA GLN A 321 -14.81 81.61 -40.01
C GLN A 321 -15.06 82.13 -41.45
N VAL A 322 -14.01 82.39 -42.25
CA VAL A 322 -14.17 82.78 -43.68
C VAL A 322 -14.57 81.54 -44.50
N ASN A 323 -15.42 81.73 -45.53
CA ASN A 323 -15.91 80.69 -46.43
C ASN A 323 -16.28 81.34 -47.81
N THR A 324 -15.50 81.08 -48.86
CA THR A 324 -15.49 81.77 -50.17
C THR A 324 -16.60 81.31 -51.11
N ASP A 325 -16.92 80.04 -51.09
CA ASP A 325 -17.94 79.37 -51.92
C ASP A 325 -19.29 79.19 -51.19
N GLY A 326 -19.31 79.32 -49.87
CA GLY A 326 -20.44 79.30 -48.97
C GLY A 326 -20.88 77.91 -48.50
N ASP A 327 -19.98 76.92 -48.52
CA ASP A 327 -20.26 75.53 -48.19
C ASP A 327 -20.31 75.24 -46.64
N THR A 328 -20.01 74.02 -46.19
CA THR A 328 -19.96 73.69 -44.75
C THR A 328 -18.59 73.84 -44.09
N LEU A 329 -17.51 73.89 -44.88
CA LEU A 329 -16.15 74.11 -44.38
C LEU A 329 -15.85 75.61 -44.35
N GLY A 330 -14.64 76.03 -44.07
CA GLY A 330 -14.24 77.43 -44.23
C GLY A 330 -12.87 77.49 -44.83
N ASP A 331 -12.47 78.61 -45.46
CA ASP A 331 -11.24 78.69 -46.27
C ASP A 331 -9.93 78.24 -45.57
N ALA A 332 -9.94 78.11 -44.25
CA ALA A 332 -8.79 77.62 -43.50
C ALA A 332 -8.64 76.09 -43.51
N CYS A 333 -9.72 75.37 -43.79
CA CYS A 333 -9.84 73.92 -43.80
C CYS A 333 -10.69 73.39 -44.96
N ASP A 334 -11.21 74.28 -45.79
CA ASP A 334 -11.73 73.93 -47.10
C ASP A 334 -10.51 73.76 -48.00
N ASP A 335 -10.46 72.61 -48.64
CA ASP A 335 -9.36 72.28 -49.51
C ASP A 335 -9.62 72.80 -50.93
N ASP A 336 -10.81 73.31 -51.25
CA ASP A 336 -11.23 73.88 -52.55
C ASP A 336 -12.10 75.13 -52.31
N ASP A 337 -11.44 76.24 -51.95
CA ASP A 337 -12.03 77.50 -51.54
C ASP A 337 -13.10 78.04 -52.50
N ASP A 338 -13.04 77.70 -53.80
CA ASP A 338 -13.98 78.20 -54.80
C ASP A 338 -14.93 77.15 -55.42
N ASN A 339 -14.75 75.89 -55.02
CA ASN A 339 -15.56 74.74 -55.34
C ASN A 339 -15.66 74.45 -56.85
N ASP A 340 -14.58 74.67 -57.58
CA ASP A 340 -14.45 74.31 -58.98
C ASP A 340 -14.17 72.81 -59.19
N GLY A 341 -13.84 72.11 -58.11
CA GLY A 341 -13.49 70.70 -58.07
C GLY A 341 -11.99 70.43 -58.09
N VAL A 342 -11.15 71.46 -57.96
CA VAL A 342 -9.70 71.37 -57.88
C VAL A 342 -9.25 71.96 -56.54
N PRO A 343 -8.58 71.16 -55.70
CA PRO A 343 -8.14 71.65 -54.40
C PRO A 343 -7.14 72.80 -54.50
N ASP A 344 -7.23 73.81 -53.65
CA ASP A 344 -6.46 75.06 -53.60
C ASP A 344 -4.95 74.88 -53.64
N THR A 345 -4.45 73.82 -53.01
CA THR A 345 -3.01 73.49 -53.01
C THR A 345 -2.49 73.12 -54.39
N THR A 346 -3.39 72.70 -55.28
CA THR A 346 -3.15 72.30 -56.66
C THR A 346 -3.85 73.19 -57.66
N ASP A 347 -4.79 74.02 -57.20
CA ASP A 347 -5.49 74.97 -58.01
C ASP A 347 -4.56 76.13 -58.37
N ASN A 348 -4.16 76.14 -59.63
CA ASN A 348 -3.32 77.19 -60.18
C ASN A 348 -4.07 78.52 -60.36
N CYS A 349 -5.36 78.57 -60.02
CA CYS A 349 -6.17 79.74 -59.81
C CYS A 349 -7.15 79.60 -58.60
N SER A 350 -6.68 79.15 -57.42
CA SER A 350 -7.38 78.80 -56.13
C SER A 350 -8.51 79.68 -55.55
N LEU A 351 -8.97 80.70 -56.26
CA LEU A 351 -10.10 81.55 -55.87
C LEU A 351 -10.97 81.90 -57.10
N VAL A 352 -10.68 81.31 -58.27
CA VAL A 352 -11.32 81.52 -59.57
C VAL A 352 -11.53 80.22 -60.35
N VAL A 353 -12.75 79.70 -60.26
CA VAL A 353 -13.26 78.51 -60.96
C VAL A 353 -12.68 78.27 -62.36
N ASN A 354 -11.74 77.34 -62.43
CA ASN A 354 -11.08 76.77 -63.58
C ASN A 354 -10.87 75.23 -63.43
N PRO A 355 -11.95 74.43 -63.40
CA PRO A 355 -11.87 72.99 -63.14
C PRO A 355 -10.97 72.18 -64.09
N ASP A 356 -10.62 72.76 -65.25
CA ASP A 356 -9.75 72.13 -66.23
C ASP A 356 -8.27 72.32 -65.93
N GLN A 357 -7.91 73.27 -65.05
CA GLN A 357 -6.56 73.53 -64.53
C GLN A 357 -5.49 73.61 -65.61
N LEU A 358 -5.89 73.97 -66.83
CA LEU A 358 -4.98 74.05 -67.95
C LEU A 358 -3.89 75.06 -67.58
N ASN A 359 -2.64 74.65 -67.72
CA ASN A 359 -1.44 75.37 -67.35
C ASN A 359 -0.32 74.81 -68.23
N SER A 360 -0.29 75.33 -69.44
CA SER A 360 0.43 74.76 -70.56
C SER A 360 1.95 74.96 -70.42
N ASP A 361 2.40 75.86 -69.53
CA ASP A 361 3.80 76.19 -69.29
C ASP A 361 4.31 75.76 -67.91
N GLY A 362 3.39 75.29 -67.07
CA GLY A 362 3.65 74.78 -65.73
C GLY A 362 4.11 75.85 -64.76
N ASP A 363 3.77 77.11 -65.01
CA ASP A 363 4.03 78.21 -64.09
C ASP A 363 3.03 78.18 -62.90
N ALA A 364 3.07 79.14 -61.98
CA ALA A 364 2.19 79.12 -60.81
C ALA A 364 0.72 79.48 -61.13
N PHE A 365 0.42 79.87 -62.36
CA PHE A 365 -0.88 80.33 -62.81
C PHE A 365 -1.42 79.39 -63.90
N GLY A 366 -2.71 79.07 -63.87
CA GLY A 366 -3.34 78.35 -64.99
C GLY A 366 -3.53 79.26 -66.20
N ASP A 367 -3.61 78.70 -67.41
CA ASP A 367 -3.84 79.34 -68.70
C ASP A 367 -4.97 80.40 -68.64
N ILE A 368 -6.04 80.11 -67.89
CA ILE A 368 -7.16 81.06 -67.76
C ILE A 368 -6.82 82.29 -66.91
N CYS A 369 -5.81 82.17 -66.05
CA CYS A 369 -5.19 83.24 -65.28
C CYS A 369 -3.73 83.60 -65.73
N ASP A 370 -3.22 83.05 -66.86
CA ASP A 370 -1.89 83.27 -67.49
C ASP A 370 -1.96 83.89 -68.92
N ASN A 371 -0.83 84.28 -69.55
CA ASN A 371 -0.76 84.96 -70.86
C ASN A 371 0.44 84.55 -71.76
N ASP A 372 1.18 83.50 -71.42
CA ASP A 372 2.30 82.97 -72.21
C ASP A 372 2.33 81.45 -72.01
N ASP A 373 1.27 80.81 -72.52
CA ASP A 373 0.79 79.50 -72.11
C ASP A 373 1.82 78.38 -72.30
N ASP A 374 2.89 78.50 -73.08
CA ASP A 374 3.93 77.44 -73.16
C ASP A 374 5.35 77.88 -72.71
N ASN A 375 5.48 79.12 -72.21
CA ASN A 375 6.72 79.79 -71.83
C ASN A 375 7.88 79.63 -72.83
N ASP A 376 7.62 79.39 -74.12
CA ASP A 376 8.67 79.25 -75.13
C ASP A 376 9.31 80.60 -75.53
N GLY A 377 8.70 81.67 -75.00
CA GLY A 377 9.04 83.07 -75.22
C GLY A 377 8.24 83.71 -76.34
N VAL A 378 7.19 83.04 -76.82
CA VAL A 378 6.30 83.47 -77.90
C VAL A 378 4.84 83.46 -77.43
N ASP A 379 4.41 84.58 -76.81
CA ASP A 379 2.99 84.93 -76.54
C ASP A 379 1.99 84.26 -77.51
N ASP A 380 1.02 83.52 -76.95
CA ASP A 380 0.12 82.55 -77.62
C ASP A 380 -0.54 83.11 -78.89
N SER A 381 -0.64 84.44 -78.98
CA SER A 381 -1.20 85.13 -80.14
C SER A 381 -0.40 85.00 -81.44
N ILE A 382 0.86 84.53 -81.42
CA ILE A 382 1.73 84.41 -82.63
C ILE A 382 2.53 83.09 -82.79
N ASP A 383 2.33 82.11 -81.92
CA ASP A 383 3.00 80.81 -81.94
C ASP A 383 2.33 79.79 -82.92
N ASN A 384 3.12 78.94 -83.61
CA ASN A 384 2.61 77.84 -84.45
C ASN A 384 2.36 76.53 -83.70
N CYS A 385 2.75 76.45 -82.42
CA CYS A 385 2.21 75.50 -81.46
C CYS A 385 1.98 76.21 -80.09
N PRO A 386 0.97 77.10 -79.94
CA PRO A 386 0.74 77.99 -78.76
C PRO A 386 0.64 77.37 -77.37
N PHE A 387 0.67 76.05 -77.30
CA PHE A 387 0.56 75.28 -76.07
C PHE A 387 1.66 74.21 -76.04
N THR A 388 2.70 74.33 -76.88
CA THR A 388 3.74 73.31 -77.04
C THR A 388 5.06 73.96 -77.38
N PHE A 389 5.91 74.04 -76.34
CA PHE A 389 7.22 74.66 -76.39
C PHE A 389 7.99 74.28 -77.65
N ASN A 390 8.04 75.19 -78.62
CA ASN A 390 8.78 74.96 -79.85
C ASN A 390 9.47 76.25 -80.34
N PRO A 391 10.48 76.75 -79.58
CA PRO A 391 11.15 78.02 -79.91
C PRO A 391 11.82 78.04 -81.29
N SER A 392 12.05 76.86 -81.88
CA SER A 392 12.65 76.68 -83.20
C SER A 392 11.64 76.68 -84.35
N GLN A 393 10.37 76.37 -84.06
CA GLN A 393 9.25 76.28 -84.99
C GLN A 393 9.56 75.32 -86.18
N ALA A 394 10.10 74.13 -85.88
CA ALA A 394 10.46 73.07 -86.84
C ALA A 394 9.23 72.45 -87.53
N ASN A 395 9.42 71.88 -88.73
CA ASN A 395 8.36 71.42 -89.65
C ASN A 395 8.98 70.64 -90.86
N LEU A 396 9.02 69.30 -90.81
CA LEU A 396 9.78 68.34 -91.64
C LEU A 396 9.12 68.14 -93.01
N GLU A 397 7.79 68.18 -93.04
CA GLU A 397 6.89 67.97 -94.17
C GLU A 397 6.29 69.28 -94.73
N GLY A 398 6.33 70.36 -93.94
CA GLY A 398 6.15 71.76 -94.36
C GLY A 398 4.73 72.32 -94.21
N ASP A 399 3.93 71.80 -93.27
CA ASP A 399 2.50 72.08 -93.13
C ASP A 399 2.16 73.27 -92.18
N SER A 400 0.93 73.38 -91.63
CA SER A 400 0.57 74.48 -90.71
C SER A 400 0.86 74.21 -89.23
N GLN A 401 1.14 72.96 -88.89
CA GLN A 401 1.51 72.45 -87.59
C GLN A 401 3.03 72.34 -87.56
N GLY A 402 3.69 72.63 -86.44
CA GLY A 402 5.13 72.34 -86.35
C GLY A 402 5.34 70.85 -86.10
N ASP A 403 6.55 70.32 -86.35
CA ASP A 403 6.95 68.94 -85.96
C ASP A 403 6.57 68.66 -84.50
N ALA A 404 6.75 69.67 -83.65
CA ALA A 404 6.45 69.57 -82.23
C ALA A 404 4.97 69.31 -81.92
N CYS A 405 4.08 69.54 -82.88
CA CYS A 405 2.66 69.29 -82.72
C CYS A 405 2.03 68.49 -83.87
N ASP A 406 2.78 67.96 -84.86
CA ASP A 406 2.26 67.05 -85.92
C ASP A 406 2.17 65.61 -85.40
N ASP A 407 1.27 64.79 -85.97
CA ASP A 407 0.90 63.45 -85.45
C ASP A 407 1.44 62.28 -86.31
N ASP A 408 2.12 62.54 -87.43
CA ASP A 408 2.67 61.54 -88.37
C ASP A 408 3.86 62.14 -89.15
N ASP A 409 4.99 62.25 -88.45
CA ASP A 409 6.23 62.86 -88.89
C ASP A 409 6.82 62.18 -90.15
N ASP A 410 6.61 60.85 -90.33
CA ASP A 410 7.24 60.06 -91.39
C ASP A 410 6.31 59.60 -92.53
N ASN A 411 4.98 59.71 -92.33
CA ASN A 411 3.91 59.40 -93.27
C ASN A 411 3.84 57.93 -93.75
N ASP A 412 4.26 56.97 -92.93
CA ASP A 412 4.16 55.55 -93.27
C ASP A 412 2.75 54.96 -93.12
N GLY A 413 1.85 55.74 -92.52
CA GLY A 413 0.45 55.42 -92.29
C GLY A 413 0.15 54.89 -90.89
N VAL A 414 1.17 54.83 -90.04
CA VAL A 414 1.07 54.68 -88.60
C VAL A 414 1.38 56.06 -87.97
N PRO A 415 0.45 56.68 -87.22
CA PRO A 415 0.72 57.93 -86.49
C PRO A 415 1.92 57.79 -85.56
N ASP A 416 2.70 58.83 -85.30
CA ASP A 416 3.92 58.77 -84.47
C ASP A 416 3.67 58.18 -83.08
N THR A 417 2.46 58.41 -82.56
CA THR A 417 2.00 57.87 -81.27
C THR A 417 1.74 56.37 -81.28
N ALA A 418 1.56 55.77 -82.45
CA ALA A 418 1.28 54.35 -82.65
C ALA A 418 2.37 53.65 -83.45
N ASP A 419 3.35 54.40 -83.95
CA ASP A 419 4.51 53.94 -84.68
C ASP A 419 5.61 53.62 -83.67
N ASN A 420 6.15 52.40 -83.74
CA ASN A 420 7.21 51.98 -82.82
C ASN A 420 8.59 52.19 -83.45
N CYS A 421 8.63 52.73 -84.67
CA CYS A 421 9.77 53.46 -85.21
C CYS A 421 9.30 54.78 -85.91
N PRO A 422 8.85 55.84 -85.16
CA PRO A 422 8.19 57.07 -85.67
C PRO A 422 8.92 57.93 -86.71
N THR A 423 10.15 57.57 -87.03
CA THR A 423 10.97 58.27 -88.04
C THR A 423 11.47 57.33 -89.14
N ILE A 424 11.09 56.05 -89.07
CA ILE A 424 11.55 54.94 -89.91
C ILE A 424 10.40 53.96 -90.18
N SER A 425 9.70 54.16 -91.29
CA SER A 425 8.63 53.28 -91.77
C SER A 425 8.77 51.76 -91.50
N ASN A 426 7.88 51.24 -90.66
CA ASN A 426 7.72 49.83 -90.33
C ASN A 426 6.23 49.44 -90.15
N PRO A 427 5.43 49.35 -91.23
CA PRO A 427 3.97 49.21 -91.15
C PRO A 427 3.41 47.93 -90.48
N GLY A 428 4.27 47.05 -89.98
CA GLY A 428 3.94 45.77 -89.34
C GLY A 428 3.99 45.76 -87.81
N GLN A 429 4.59 46.76 -87.16
CA GLN A 429 4.58 46.96 -85.70
C GLN A 429 4.89 45.69 -84.87
N ALA A 430 5.92 44.91 -85.23
CA ALA A 430 6.36 43.79 -84.38
C ALA A 430 7.10 44.34 -83.16
N ASN A 431 6.87 43.74 -81.99
CA ASN A 431 7.34 44.17 -80.66
C ASN A 431 7.12 43.02 -79.67
N ASN A 432 8.17 42.29 -79.26
CA ASN A 432 8.07 41.07 -78.48
C ASN A 432 7.99 41.34 -76.96
N GLU A 433 8.86 42.21 -76.50
CA GLU A 433 8.99 42.84 -75.19
C GLU A 433 7.84 43.79 -74.86
N GLY A 434 7.09 44.23 -75.87
CA GLY A 434 5.99 45.16 -75.74
C GLY A 434 6.41 46.59 -75.38
N ASP A 435 7.67 46.96 -75.66
CA ASP A 435 8.21 48.27 -75.29
C ASP A 435 7.84 49.36 -76.32
N SER A 436 8.43 50.56 -76.26
CA SER A 436 8.06 51.62 -77.20
C SER A 436 8.74 51.52 -78.56
N GLU A 437 9.82 50.74 -78.62
CA GLU A 437 10.53 50.41 -79.84
C GLU A 437 9.87 49.17 -80.46
N GLY A 438 10.29 48.77 -81.64
CA GLY A 438 9.82 47.50 -82.23
C GLY A 438 11.01 46.66 -82.61
N ASP A 439 10.81 45.35 -82.80
CA ASP A 439 11.89 44.38 -83.09
C ASP A 439 12.87 44.83 -84.20
N ILE A 440 12.47 45.73 -85.10
CA ILE A 440 13.31 46.22 -86.20
C ILE A 440 14.19 47.43 -85.83
N CYS A 441 13.82 48.14 -84.75
CA CYS A 441 14.58 49.23 -84.16
C CYS A 441 15.10 48.89 -82.73
N ASP A 442 14.72 47.76 -82.12
CA ASP A 442 15.23 47.22 -80.84
C ASP A 442 16.38 46.19 -81.02
N ASP A 443 17.29 46.12 -80.06
CA ASP A 443 18.46 45.20 -80.00
C ASP A 443 18.36 44.19 -78.82
N ASP A 444 17.29 44.19 -78.01
CA ASP A 444 17.05 43.34 -76.83
C ASP A 444 15.55 42.99 -76.63
N ASP A 445 15.02 42.09 -77.47
CA ASP A 445 13.60 41.75 -77.72
C ASP A 445 12.82 41.21 -76.50
N ASP A 446 13.45 40.95 -75.34
CA ASP A 446 12.73 40.59 -74.10
C ASP A 446 13.18 41.38 -72.86
N ASN A 447 14.09 42.35 -73.07
CA ASN A 447 14.57 43.30 -72.09
C ASN A 447 15.11 42.68 -70.79
N ASP A 448 15.64 41.46 -70.84
CA ASP A 448 16.27 40.79 -69.69
C ASP A 448 17.72 41.28 -69.41
N GLY A 449 18.25 42.13 -70.31
CA GLY A 449 19.58 42.70 -70.25
C GLY A 449 20.65 41.86 -70.97
N VAL A 450 20.25 40.77 -71.62
CA VAL A 450 21.06 39.89 -72.44
C VAL A 450 20.59 40.01 -73.90
N LEU A 451 21.30 40.82 -74.68
CA LEU A 451 21.01 41.00 -76.11
C LEU A 451 20.68 39.68 -76.83
N ASP A 452 19.67 39.70 -77.71
CA ASP A 452 19.08 38.55 -78.43
C ASP A 452 20.08 37.59 -79.07
N ILE A 453 21.29 38.05 -79.35
CA ILE A 453 22.34 37.24 -79.97
C ILE A 453 23.02 36.26 -78.99
N THR A 454 22.78 36.41 -77.69
CA THR A 454 23.47 35.68 -76.61
C THR A 454 22.54 35.12 -75.54
N ASP A 455 21.27 35.45 -75.59
CA ASP A 455 20.23 34.96 -74.70
C ASP A 455 19.93 33.46 -74.98
N ASN A 456 19.55 32.66 -73.98
CA ASN A 456 19.04 31.30 -74.17
C ASN A 456 17.50 31.20 -74.14
N CYS A 457 16.80 32.30 -73.89
CA CYS A 457 15.35 32.43 -73.98
C CYS A 457 14.93 33.79 -74.58
N HIS A 458 15.40 34.13 -75.79
CA HIS A 458 15.29 35.44 -76.53
C HIS A 458 13.95 36.21 -76.51
N PHE A 459 12.87 35.58 -76.07
CA PHE A 459 11.53 36.15 -76.04
C PHE A 459 10.86 36.03 -74.68
N ILE A 460 11.57 35.53 -73.65
CA ILE A 460 11.10 35.24 -72.30
C ILE A 460 12.20 35.66 -71.33
N SER A 461 12.00 36.82 -70.73
CA SER A 461 12.98 37.46 -69.87
C SER A 461 13.55 36.54 -68.81
N ASN A 462 14.83 36.21 -68.90
CA ASN A 462 15.53 35.35 -67.95
C ASN A 462 16.95 35.87 -67.65
N PRO A 463 17.10 37.01 -66.94
CA PRO A 463 18.39 37.69 -66.76
C PRO A 463 19.49 36.83 -66.10
N SER A 464 19.09 35.81 -65.33
CA SER A 464 20.01 34.86 -64.69
C SER A 464 20.64 33.89 -65.69
N GLN A 465 20.00 33.69 -66.85
CA GLN A 465 20.32 32.69 -67.85
C GLN A 465 20.48 31.31 -67.20
N ALA A 466 19.61 31.03 -66.22
CA ALA A 466 19.58 29.78 -65.49
C ALA A 466 19.26 28.64 -66.47
N ASN A 467 19.91 27.51 -66.23
CA ASN A 467 19.97 26.37 -67.14
C ASN A 467 20.49 25.19 -66.29
N ASN A 468 19.59 24.61 -65.53
CA ASN A 468 19.86 23.68 -64.45
C ASN A 468 20.33 22.31 -64.98
N ASP A 469 19.83 21.89 -66.13
CA ASP A 469 20.23 20.65 -66.81
C ASP A 469 21.39 20.82 -67.83
N GLY A 470 21.68 22.06 -68.21
CA GLY A 470 22.76 22.46 -69.10
C GLY A 470 22.46 22.33 -70.60
N ASP A 471 21.19 22.34 -71.02
CA ASP A 471 20.79 22.19 -72.41
C ASP A 471 20.80 23.52 -73.22
N ALA A 472 20.08 23.63 -74.34
CA ALA A 472 20.06 24.85 -75.16
C ALA A 472 18.98 25.86 -74.74
N GLU A 473 17.96 25.41 -74.03
CA GLU A 473 16.90 26.24 -73.44
C GLU A 473 17.38 26.66 -72.03
N GLY A 474 16.80 27.73 -71.50
CA GLY A 474 17.03 28.14 -70.11
C GLY A 474 15.81 27.81 -69.28
N ASP A 475 15.97 27.68 -67.96
CA ASP A 475 14.92 27.25 -67.03
C ASP A 475 13.61 28.06 -67.17
N ALA A 476 13.69 29.32 -67.62
CA ALA A 476 12.49 30.16 -67.82
C ALA A 476 11.65 29.77 -69.05
N CYS A 477 12.22 29.03 -69.99
CA CYS A 477 11.61 28.63 -71.24
C CYS A 477 11.76 27.12 -71.56
N ASP A 478 12.33 26.35 -70.64
CA ASP A 478 12.32 24.89 -70.62
C ASP A 478 11.09 24.40 -69.83
N ASP A 479 10.58 23.21 -70.15
CA ASP A 479 9.38 22.61 -69.52
C ASP A 479 9.75 21.43 -68.57
N ASP A 480 11.04 21.10 -68.45
CA ASP A 480 11.64 19.99 -67.67
C ASP A 480 13.05 20.39 -67.18
N ASP A 481 13.11 21.28 -66.18
CA ASP A 481 14.30 22.05 -65.79
C ASP A 481 15.48 21.22 -65.24
N ASP A 482 15.25 20.00 -64.76
CA ASP A 482 16.31 19.09 -64.33
C ASP A 482 16.49 17.86 -65.23
N ASN A 483 15.64 17.79 -66.27
CA ASN A 483 15.67 16.80 -67.34
C ASN A 483 15.59 15.35 -66.83
N ASP A 484 14.88 15.15 -65.74
CA ASP A 484 14.67 13.85 -65.11
C ASP A 484 13.54 13.04 -65.79
N GLY A 485 12.75 13.72 -66.62
CA GLY A 485 11.64 13.20 -67.41
C GLY A 485 10.24 13.45 -66.84
N VAL A 486 10.13 14.21 -65.75
CA VAL A 486 8.90 14.75 -65.18
C VAL A 486 8.81 16.23 -65.56
N LEU A 487 7.65 16.67 -66.05
CA LEU A 487 7.48 18.09 -66.40
C LEU A 487 7.28 18.90 -65.11
N ASP A 488 7.88 20.08 -65.08
CA ASP A 488 7.88 21.04 -63.96
C ASP A 488 6.51 21.25 -63.32
N ILE A 489 5.46 21.35 -64.15
CA ILE A 489 4.07 21.55 -63.71
C ILE A 489 3.50 20.40 -62.85
N THR A 490 4.17 19.26 -62.87
CA THR A 490 3.83 18.04 -62.13
C THR A 490 4.99 17.53 -61.28
N ASP A 491 6.09 18.27 -61.28
CA ASP A 491 7.31 17.94 -60.56
C ASP A 491 7.27 18.51 -59.15
N ASN A 492 7.33 17.65 -58.14
CA ASN A 492 7.39 18.08 -56.75
C ASN A 492 8.81 18.54 -56.32
N CYS A 493 9.83 18.37 -57.17
CA CYS A 493 11.17 18.91 -57.03
C CYS A 493 11.76 19.42 -58.37
N HIS A 494 11.05 20.32 -59.02
CA HIS A 494 11.36 21.04 -60.27
C HIS A 494 12.84 21.31 -60.67
N PHE A 495 13.76 21.45 -59.72
CA PHE A 495 15.18 21.73 -60.01
C PHE A 495 16.15 20.60 -59.60
N ILE A 496 15.66 19.51 -59.03
CA ILE A 496 16.46 18.40 -58.51
C ILE A 496 15.88 17.09 -59.00
N GLY A 497 16.53 16.51 -60.01
CA GLY A 497 15.99 15.32 -60.68
C GLY A 497 15.65 14.19 -59.72
N ASN A 498 14.35 13.94 -59.57
CA ASN A 498 13.73 12.92 -58.77
C ASN A 498 12.62 12.18 -59.56
N PRO A 499 12.95 11.35 -60.58
CA PRO A 499 11.95 10.78 -61.49
C PRO A 499 10.88 9.90 -60.83
N SER A 500 11.11 9.52 -59.58
CA SER A 500 10.18 8.75 -58.75
C SER A 500 9.09 9.58 -58.08
N GLN A 501 9.28 10.91 -57.94
CA GLN A 501 8.33 11.85 -57.36
C GLN A 501 7.83 11.38 -55.98
N THR A 502 8.77 10.90 -55.16
CA THR A 502 8.45 10.48 -53.80
C THR A 502 8.19 11.73 -52.96
N ASN A 503 7.24 11.59 -52.04
CA ASN A 503 6.71 12.62 -51.17
C ASN A 503 6.04 11.84 -50.04
N ASN A 504 6.79 11.67 -48.97
CA ASN A 504 6.51 10.69 -47.94
C ASN A 504 5.46 11.19 -46.93
N ASP A 505 5.42 12.49 -46.66
CA ASP A 505 4.45 13.17 -45.79
C ASP A 505 3.17 13.65 -46.50
N GLY A 506 3.16 13.69 -47.83
CA GLY A 506 2.04 14.13 -48.66
C GLY A 506 1.97 15.65 -48.86
N ASP A 507 3.02 16.41 -48.59
CA ASP A 507 3.04 17.87 -48.64
C ASP A 507 3.23 18.41 -50.09
N ALA A 508 3.61 19.67 -50.29
CA ALA A 508 3.82 20.23 -51.63
C ALA A 508 5.21 19.94 -52.23
N LEU A 509 6.21 19.63 -51.41
CA LEU A 509 7.59 19.33 -51.81
C LEU A 509 7.76 17.82 -51.99
N GLY A 510 8.75 17.41 -52.78
CA GLY A 510 9.16 16.00 -52.84
C GLY A 510 10.34 15.75 -51.93
N ASP A 511 10.55 14.49 -51.55
CA ASP A 511 11.64 14.08 -50.66
C ASP A 511 13.05 14.51 -51.13
N ALA A 512 13.22 14.81 -52.42
CA ALA A 512 14.52 15.22 -52.96
C ALA A 512 14.85 16.71 -52.67
N CYS A 513 13.86 17.48 -52.26
CA CYS A 513 13.92 18.93 -52.06
C CYS A 513 13.17 19.43 -50.82
N ASP A 514 12.54 18.54 -50.06
CA ASP A 514 12.12 18.79 -48.68
C ASP A 514 13.33 18.64 -47.73
N ASN A 515 13.24 19.21 -46.52
CA ASN A 515 14.25 19.06 -45.48
C ASN A 515 13.69 18.39 -44.21
N ASP A 516 12.45 17.91 -44.26
CA ASP A 516 11.71 17.19 -43.21
C ASP A 516 10.73 16.23 -43.93
N ASP A 517 11.25 15.14 -44.51
CA ASP A 517 10.52 14.31 -45.49
C ASP A 517 9.33 13.53 -44.87
N ASP A 518 9.17 13.52 -43.54
CA ASP A 518 8.05 12.88 -42.85
C ASP A 518 7.21 13.81 -41.96
N ASN A 519 7.58 15.09 -41.91
CA ASN A 519 6.86 16.17 -41.23
C ASN A 519 6.64 15.91 -39.73
N ASP A 520 7.60 15.26 -39.07
CA ASP A 520 7.55 14.97 -37.64
C ASP A 520 8.11 16.12 -36.77
N GLY A 521 8.71 17.12 -37.43
CA GLY A 521 9.31 18.30 -36.82
C GLY A 521 10.82 18.22 -36.61
N VAL A 522 11.49 17.17 -37.09
CA VAL A 522 12.94 16.98 -37.07
C VAL A 522 13.46 16.97 -38.50
N ASN A 523 14.29 17.97 -38.86
CA ASN A 523 14.86 18.00 -40.21
C ASN A 523 15.70 16.74 -40.53
N ASP A 524 15.74 16.28 -41.79
CA ASP A 524 16.41 15.03 -42.24
C ASP A 524 17.88 14.89 -41.85
N GLY A 525 18.55 16.03 -41.64
CA GLY A 525 19.96 16.08 -41.27
C GLY A 525 20.26 15.50 -39.88
N PRO A 526 19.62 16.01 -38.82
CA PRO A 526 19.63 15.41 -37.49
C PRO A 526 18.68 14.23 -37.29
N ASP A 527 17.70 14.03 -38.18
CA ASP A 527 16.72 12.95 -38.07
C ASP A 527 17.36 11.56 -38.30
N ASN A 528 17.19 10.67 -37.32
CA ASN A 528 17.65 9.30 -37.41
C ASN A 528 16.70 8.38 -38.20
N CYS A 529 15.49 8.85 -38.54
CA CYS A 529 14.54 8.21 -39.44
C CYS A 529 13.85 9.20 -40.41
N PRO A 530 14.60 9.80 -41.36
CA PRO A 530 14.12 10.89 -42.22
C PRO A 530 12.80 10.69 -42.99
N PHE A 531 12.31 9.45 -43.11
CA PHE A 531 11.12 9.12 -43.88
C PHE A 531 10.02 8.47 -43.02
N ILE A 532 10.19 8.37 -41.71
CA ILE A 532 9.22 7.73 -40.82
C ILE A 532 9.13 8.53 -39.52
N ALA A 533 8.04 9.28 -39.40
CA ALA A 533 7.83 10.21 -38.30
C ALA A 533 8.10 9.59 -36.91
N ASN A 534 9.12 10.07 -36.24
CA ASN A 534 9.53 9.74 -34.88
C ASN A 534 10.09 10.96 -34.13
N PRO A 535 9.23 11.89 -33.68
CA PRO A 535 9.67 13.11 -33.01
C PRO A 535 10.53 12.87 -31.75
N GLY A 536 10.47 11.66 -31.19
CA GLY A 536 11.25 11.21 -30.03
C GLY A 536 12.67 10.75 -30.32
N GLN A 537 13.02 10.50 -31.59
CA GLN A 537 14.39 10.21 -32.06
C GLN A 537 15.10 9.11 -31.26
N GLN A 538 14.36 8.08 -30.82
CA GLN A 538 14.93 6.93 -30.13
C GLN A 538 15.90 6.16 -31.06
N ASN A 539 16.99 5.64 -30.48
CA ASN A 539 18.07 4.94 -31.17
C ASN A 539 18.79 4.05 -30.15
N ASN A 540 18.35 2.81 -30.02
CA ASN A 540 18.69 1.95 -28.90
C ASN A 540 20.13 1.40 -28.97
N ASP A 541 20.63 1.13 -30.18
CA ASP A 541 21.99 0.62 -30.41
C ASP A 541 23.06 1.70 -30.66
N GLY A 542 22.64 2.93 -30.89
CA GLY A 542 23.49 4.10 -31.15
C GLY A 542 24.21 4.09 -32.49
N ASP A 543 23.73 3.35 -33.49
CA ASP A 543 24.43 3.18 -34.79
C ASP A 543 24.20 4.34 -35.78
N GLY A 544 23.20 5.18 -35.48
CA GLY A 544 22.80 6.36 -36.23
C GLY A 544 21.45 6.25 -36.94
N GLN A 545 20.86 5.05 -37.04
CA GLN A 545 19.50 4.84 -37.52
C GLN A 545 18.53 4.74 -36.33
N GLY A 546 17.33 5.33 -36.43
CA GLY A 546 16.38 5.35 -35.32
C GLY A 546 15.50 4.10 -35.26
N ASP A 547 14.97 3.80 -34.07
CA ASP A 547 14.23 2.56 -33.80
C ASP A 547 13.01 2.33 -34.71
N VAL A 548 12.40 3.39 -35.24
CA VAL A 548 11.19 3.21 -36.09
C VAL A 548 11.52 2.82 -37.54
N CYS A 549 12.77 3.01 -37.95
CA CYS A 549 13.22 2.79 -39.32
C CYS A 549 14.45 1.88 -39.41
N ASP A 550 15.09 1.55 -38.30
CA ASP A 550 15.97 0.40 -38.21
C ASP A 550 15.15 -0.89 -38.34
N ILE A 551 15.83 -1.95 -38.74
CA ILE A 551 15.25 -3.26 -38.93
C ILE A 551 15.81 -4.27 -37.92
N ASP A 552 16.65 -3.81 -36.99
CA ASP A 552 17.44 -4.51 -35.97
C ASP A 552 17.88 -3.47 -34.89
N ASP A 553 16.93 -2.98 -34.08
CA ASP A 553 17.09 -1.78 -33.22
C ASP A 553 18.16 -1.93 -32.10
N ASP A 554 18.65 -3.14 -31.88
CA ASP A 554 19.67 -3.47 -30.88
C ASP A 554 20.99 -4.02 -31.48
N ASN A 555 21.05 -4.12 -32.82
CA ASN A 555 22.16 -4.57 -33.64
C ASN A 555 22.70 -5.96 -33.26
N ASP A 556 21.81 -6.88 -32.91
CA ASP A 556 22.13 -8.25 -32.51
C ASP A 556 22.35 -9.21 -33.69
N GLY A 557 21.89 -8.80 -34.89
CA GLY A 557 21.92 -9.58 -36.11
C GLY A 557 20.63 -10.35 -36.42
N VAL A 558 19.56 -10.09 -35.67
CA VAL A 558 18.19 -10.54 -35.89
C VAL A 558 17.31 -9.32 -36.10
N ASN A 559 16.39 -9.43 -37.05
CA ASN A 559 15.55 -8.29 -37.40
C ASN A 559 14.36 -8.16 -36.45
N ASP A 560 13.87 -6.95 -36.12
CA ASP A 560 12.82 -6.70 -35.11
C ASP A 560 11.55 -7.55 -35.28
N GLY A 561 11.20 -7.86 -36.54
CA GLY A 561 10.02 -8.67 -36.84
C GLY A 561 10.09 -10.11 -36.30
N PRO A 562 11.15 -10.88 -36.61
CA PRO A 562 11.45 -12.15 -35.94
C PRO A 562 12.15 -12.01 -34.59
N ASP A 563 12.59 -10.81 -34.20
CA ASP A 563 13.24 -10.55 -32.92
C ASP A 563 12.25 -10.63 -31.76
N ASN A 564 12.54 -11.47 -30.78
CA ASN A 564 11.75 -11.54 -29.57
C ASN A 564 12.20 -10.56 -28.48
N CYS A 565 13.31 -9.85 -28.68
CA CYS A 565 13.75 -8.69 -27.91
C CYS A 565 14.29 -7.56 -28.79
N PRO A 566 13.43 -6.92 -29.61
CA PRO A 566 13.87 -5.95 -30.63
C PRO A 566 14.82 -4.84 -30.16
N PHE A 567 14.74 -4.46 -28.88
CA PHE A 567 15.51 -3.36 -28.30
C PHE A 567 16.66 -3.81 -27.38
N GLN A 568 16.93 -5.11 -27.24
CA GLN A 568 17.95 -5.62 -26.31
C GLN A 568 18.78 -6.77 -26.87
N PHE A 569 20.04 -6.46 -27.22
CA PHE A 569 20.96 -7.35 -27.93
C PHE A 569 20.90 -8.81 -27.45
N ASN A 570 20.27 -9.70 -28.22
CA ASN A 570 20.10 -11.11 -27.86
C ASN A 570 20.26 -12.10 -29.05
N PRO A 571 21.43 -12.18 -29.75
CA PRO A 571 21.56 -12.82 -31.08
C PRO A 571 21.18 -14.31 -31.16
N SER A 572 21.05 -14.97 -30.01
CA SER A 572 20.60 -16.35 -29.88
C SER A 572 19.09 -16.52 -29.98
N GLN A 573 18.30 -15.46 -29.83
CA GLN A 573 16.84 -15.46 -29.82
C GLN A 573 16.32 -16.53 -28.86
N ALA A 574 16.89 -16.50 -27.66
CA ALA A 574 16.49 -17.42 -26.61
C ALA A 574 15.07 -17.02 -26.17
N ASN A 575 14.21 -18.03 -26.06
CA ASN A 575 12.79 -17.90 -25.75
C ASN A 575 12.39 -19.18 -25.03
N ASN A 576 12.50 -19.15 -23.73
CA ASN A 576 12.46 -20.35 -22.94
C ASN A 576 11.02 -20.88 -22.74
N ASP A 577 10.03 -20.00 -22.55
CA ASP A 577 8.61 -20.38 -22.48
C ASP A 577 7.86 -20.42 -23.83
N GLY A 578 8.45 -19.86 -24.88
CA GLY A 578 7.90 -19.82 -26.24
C GLY A 578 6.81 -18.77 -26.45
N ASP A 579 6.73 -17.74 -25.62
CA ASP A 579 5.83 -16.62 -25.80
C ASP A 579 6.35 -15.64 -26.88
N THR A 580 5.87 -14.39 -26.92
CA THR A 580 6.31 -13.42 -27.93
C THR A 580 7.57 -12.64 -27.57
N GLN A 581 7.98 -12.67 -26.31
CA GLN A 581 9.14 -12.01 -25.75
C GLN A 581 10.32 -13.00 -25.67
N GLY A 582 11.52 -12.52 -25.39
CA GLY A 582 12.72 -13.34 -25.30
C GLY A 582 13.45 -13.15 -24.00
N ASP A 583 14.31 -14.12 -23.66
CA ASP A 583 14.87 -14.23 -22.31
C ASP A 583 15.70 -13.02 -21.83
N VAL A 584 16.00 -12.06 -22.71
CA VAL A 584 16.81 -10.88 -22.38
C VAL A 584 15.94 -9.67 -22.05
N CYS A 585 14.70 -9.66 -22.54
CA CYS A 585 13.76 -8.56 -22.38
C CYS A 585 12.47 -9.00 -21.71
N ASP A 586 12.21 -10.31 -21.59
CA ASP A 586 11.17 -10.86 -20.74
C ASP A 586 11.57 -10.65 -19.27
N GLY A 587 10.57 -10.46 -18.42
CA GLY A 587 10.79 -10.34 -16.99
C GLY A 587 10.47 -11.63 -16.24
N ASP A 588 10.00 -12.66 -16.92
CA ASP A 588 9.62 -14.00 -16.43
C ASP A 588 9.86 -15.02 -17.56
N ASP A 589 11.13 -15.37 -17.78
CA ASP A 589 11.64 -16.13 -18.94
C ASP A 589 11.02 -17.55 -19.09
N ASP A 590 10.35 -18.07 -18.05
CA ASP A 590 9.69 -19.37 -18.07
C ASP A 590 8.16 -19.33 -17.87
N ASN A 591 7.62 -18.11 -17.77
CA ASN A 591 6.20 -17.78 -17.65
C ASN A 591 5.47 -18.55 -16.53
N ASP A 592 6.15 -18.78 -15.41
CA ASP A 592 5.57 -19.42 -14.24
C ASP A 592 4.82 -18.47 -13.30
N GLY A 593 4.98 -17.16 -13.52
CA GLY A 593 4.39 -16.08 -12.73
C GLY A 593 5.33 -15.46 -11.70
N VAL A 594 6.62 -15.80 -11.70
CA VAL A 594 7.66 -15.25 -10.83
C VAL A 594 8.72 -14.58 -11.69
N SER A 595 9.02 -13.29 -11.40
CA SER A 595 9.97 -12.55 -12.23
C SER A 595 11.42 -12.98 -12.04
N ASP A 596 12.24 -12.97 -13.10
CA ASP A 596 13.62 -13.50 -13.13
C ASP A 596 14.53 -12.96 -12.03
N GLY A 597 14.32 -11.70 -11.63
CA GLY A 597 15.10 -11.05 -10.58
C GLY A 597 14.91 -11.66 -9.19
N VAL A 598 13.81 -12.39 -8.97
CA VAL A 598 13.47 -13.10 -7.73
C VAL A 598 13.29 -14.60 -7.93
N ASP A 599 13.29 -15.06 -9.19
CA ASP A 599 13.15 -16.45 -9.57
C ASP A 599 14.44 -17.25 -9.31
N ASN A 600 14.32 -18.35 -8.57
CA ASN A 600 15.41 -19.27 -8.31
C ASN A 600 15.62 -20.33 -9.41
N CYS A 601 14.73 -20.40 -10.39
CA CYS A 601 14.91 -21.08 -11.66
C CYS A 601 14.38 -20.28 -12.86
N PRO A 602 15.00 -19.14 -13.21
CA PRO A 602 14.47 -18.24 -14.25
C PRO A 602 14.15 -18.89 -15.60
N MET A 603 14.79 -20.02 -15.93
CA MET A 603 14.62 -20.71 -17.21
C MET A 603 13.77 -21.98 -17.10
N ASN A 604 13.25 -22.36 -15.93
CA ASN A 604 12.58 -23.64 -15.76
C ASN A 604 11.34 -23.50 -14.86
N SER A 605 10.18 -23.34 -15.49
CA SER A 605 8.91 -23.03 -14.83
C SER A 605 8.71 -23.78 -13.52
N ASN A 606 8.72 -23.04 -12.42
CA ASN A 606 8.66 -23.54 -11.05
C ASN A 606 7.95 -22.58 -10.07
N ALA A 607 6.78 -22.07 -10.42
CA ALA A 607 6.03 -21.02 -9.71
C ALA A 607 5.97 -21.10 -8.17
N SER A 608 6.16 -22.29 -7.59
CA SER A 608 6.29 -22.50 -6.16
C SER A 608 7.63 -22.07 -5.55
N GLN A 609 8.63 -21.74 -6.37
CA GLN A 609 9.98 -21.30 -6.00
C GLN A 609 10.64 -22.26 -4.99
N THR A 610 10.37 -23.56 -5.16
CA THR A 610 10.89 -24.60 -4.26
C THR A 610 12.39 -24.71 -4.43
N ASN A 611 13.10 -24.60 -3.31
CA ASN A 611 14.54 -24.73 -3.22
C ASN A 611 14.82 -25.58 -1.97
N THR A 612 15.09 -26.86 -2.18
CA THR A 612 15.15 -27.88 -1.15
C THR A 612 16.44 -27.79 -0.31
N ASP A 613 17.55 -27.36 -0.90
CA ASP A 613 18.85 -27.28 -0.23
C ASP A 613 19.24 -25.86 0.26
N GLY A 614 18.53 -24.84 -0.23
CA GLY A 614 18.69 -23.43 0.09
C GLY A 614 19.89 -22.74 -0.56
N ASP A 615 20.49 -23.30 -1.62
CA ASP A 615 21.72 -22.75 -2.22
C ASP A 615 21.51 -21.57 -3.18
N GLY A 616 20.25 -21.26 -3.48
CA GLY A 616 19.81 -20.20 -4.39
C GLY A 616 19.37 -20.69 -5.78
N GLN A 617 19.60 -21.95 -6.14
CA GLN A 617 19.05 -22.59 -7.34
C GLN A 617 17.81 -23.42 -6.96
N GLY A 618 16.71 -23.31 -7.69
CA GLY A 618 15.50 -24.06 -7.39
C GLY A 618 15.53 -25.51 -7.89
N ASP A 619 14.67 -26.36 -7.33
CA ASP A 619 14.60 -27.80 -7.65
C ASP A 619 14.28 -28.09 -9.13
N ALA A 620 13.71 -27.13 -9.85
CA ALA A 620 13.36 -27.33 -11.26
C ALA A 620 14.56 -27.24 -12.20
N CYS A 621 15.64 -26.58 -11.76
CA CYS A 621 16.82 -26.26 -12.57
C CYS A 621 18.14 -26.65 -11.91
N ASP A 622 18.12 -27.07 -10.65
CA ASP A 622 19.23 -27.77 -10.02
C ASP A 622 19.39 -29.18 -10.66
N ASN A 623 20.61 -29.72 -10.62
CA ASN A 623 20.88 -31.09 -11.04
C ASN A 623 21.13 -32.02 -9.83
N ASP A 624 21.02 -31.48 -8.62
CA ASP A 624 21.27 -32.12 -7.32
C ASP A 624 20.43 -31.35 -6.28
N ASP A 625 19.10 -31.44 -6.38
CA ASP A 625 18.15 -30.52 -5.68
C ASP A 625 18.27 -30.56 -4.13
N ASP A 626 18.92 -31.59 -3.58
CA ASP A 626 19.17 -31.74 -2.15
C ASP A 626 20.66 -31.65 -1.74
N ASN A 627 21.54 -31.45 -2.73
CA ASN A 627 22.97 -31.20 -2.61
C ASN A 627 23.74 -32.28 -1.83
N ASP A 628 23.30 -33.54 -1.93
CA ASP A 628 23.99 -34.67 -1.32
C ASP A 628 25.20 -35.16 -2.14
N GLY A 629 25.37 -34.61 -3.34
CA GLY A 629 26.47 -34.87 -4.25
C GLY A 629 26.14 -35.92 -5.32
N HIS A 630 24.88 -36.32 -5.45
CA HIS A 630 24.38 -37.24 -6.47
C HIS A 630 23.40 -36.57 -7.42
N PRO A 631 23.70 -36.53 -8.73
CA PRO A 631 22.80 -35.86 -9.65
C PRO A 631 21.45 -36.56 -9.81
N ASP A 632 20.34 -35.82 -9.94
CA ASP A 632 18.95 -36.34 -9.92
C ASP A 632 18.70 -37.47 -10.91
N GLY A 633 19.33 -37.41 -12.09
CA GLY A 633 19.19 -38.44 -13.12
C GLY A 633 19.82 -39.80 -12.74
N SER A 634 20.68 -39.81 -11.73
CA SER A 634 21.23 -41.00 -11.08
C SER A 634 20.68 -41.24 -9.68
N ASP A 635 19.97 -40.26 -9.14
CA ASP A 635 19.35 -40.30 -7.83
C ASP A 635 17.93 -40.91 -7.89
N CYS A 636 17.57 -41.69 -6.89
CA CYS A 636 16.22 -42.23 -6.73
C CYS A 636 15.36 -41.44 -5.73
N GLY A 637 15.96 -40.52 -4.98
CA GLY A 637 15.30 -39.58 -4.10
C GLY A 637 15.84 -38.16 -4.27
N PRO A 638 15.72 -37.56 -5.46
CA PRO A 638 16.35 -36.29 -5.83
C PRO A 638 15.97 -35.06 -4.98
N LEU A 639 14.98 -35.17 -4.08
CA LEU A 639 14.56 -34.08 -3.17
C LEU A 639 14.82 -34.45 -1.70
N ASN A 640 15.62 -35.49 -1.45
CA ASN A 640 15.82 -36.04 -0.13
C ASN A 640 17.27 -36.51 0.00
N PRO A 641 18.14 -35.72 0.69
CA PRO A 641 19.58 -35.96 0.72
C PRO A 641 19.99 -37.21 1.53
N ALA A 642 19.00 -37.98 1.99
CA ALA A 642 19.17 -39.27 2.65
C ALA A 642 18.90 -40.47 1.72
N VAL A 643 18.40 -40.26 0.49
CA VAL A 643 18.05 -41.28 -0.49
C VAL A 643 18.86 -41.01 -1.73
N HIS A 644 19.93 -41.77 -1.94
CA HIS A 644 20.88 -41.57 -3.03
C HIS A 644 21.74 -42.82 -3.29
N PRO A 645 22.40 -42.94 -4.45
CA PRO A 645 23.21 -44.12 -4.78
C PRO A 645 24.28 -44.47 -3.74
N GLY A 646 24.07 -45.55 -3.00
CA GLY A 646 24.96 -46.00 -1.92
C GLY A 646 24.70 -45.37 -0.54
N ALA A 647 23.57 -44.70 -0.35
CA ALA A 647 23.06 -44.32 0.96
C ALA A 647 22.84 -45.56 1.86
N PRO A 648 22.84 -45.42 3.19
CA PRO A 648 22.47 -46.51 4.08
C PRO A 648 20.95 -46.74 4.09
N GLU A 649 20.50 -47.93 3.71
CA GLU A 649 19.10 -48.36 3.81
C GLU A 649 18.50 -48.20 5.22
N ILE A 650 17.35 -47.53 5.30
CA ILE A 650 16.51 -47.33 6.48
C ILE A 650 15.09 -47.82 6.20
N CYS A 651 14.42 -48.40 7.20
CA CYS A 651 13.13 -49.07 6.99
C CYS A 651 11.95 -48.09 6.85
N ASN A 652 11.85 -47.45 5.70
CA ASN A 652 10.85 -46.45 5.35
C ASN A 652 10.05 -46.83 4.08
N GLY A 653 10.38 -47.96 3.43
CA GLY A 653 9.70 -48.41 2.22
C GLY A 653 10.13 -47.71 0.94
N ILE A 654 11.26 -47.00 1.02
CA ILE A 654 11.97 -46.35 -0.07
C ILE A 654 13.22 -47.20 -0.34
N ASP A 655 13.65 -47.22 -1.60
CA ASP A 655 14.94 -47.75 -2.02
C ASP A 655 15.96 -46.64 -1.70
N ASP A 656 16.50 -46.57 -0.48
CA ASP A 656 17.35 -45.44 -0.09
C ASP A 656 18.66 -45.42 -0.88
N ASP A 657 19.18 -46.58 -1.29
CA ASP A 657 20.49 -46.70 -1.94
C ASP A 657 20.45 -46.85 -3.48
N CYS A 658 19.24 -46.79 -4.06
CA CYS A 658 18.94 -46.81 -5.49
C CYS A 658 19.38 -48.06 -6.26
N GLN A 659 19.51 -49.23 -5.60
CA GLN A 659 19.93 -50.46 -6.26
C GLN A 659 18.77 -51.37 -6.71
N GLY A 660 17.53 -50.92 -6.53
CA GLY A 660 16.32 -51.52 -7.10
C GLY A 660 15.66 -52.59 -6.23
N GLY A 661 16.07 -52.73 -4.96
CA GLY A 661 15.25 -53.33 -3.93
C GLY A 661 14.63 -52.25 -3.04
N VAL A 662 13.90 -52.66 -2.01
CA VAL A 662 13.40 -51.75 -0.99
C VAL A 662 13.75 -52.45 0.33
N ASP A 663 14.53 -51.78 1.19
CA ASP A 663 14.98 -52.26 2.49
C ASP A 663 15.82 -53.58 2.46
N GLU A 664 16.56 -53.87 1.38
CA GLU A 664 17.21 -55.17 1.11
C GLU A 664 18.59 -55.35 1.74
N ASP A 665 19.34 -54.27 1.95
CA ASP A 665 20.73 -54.29 2.42
C ASP A 665 20.82 -54.24 3.96
N ASN A 666 19.79 -54.79 4.59
CA ASN A 666 19.61 -55.01 6.02
C ASN A 666 20.58 -56.05 6.62
N ALA A 667 21.89 -55.82 6.49
CA ALA A 667 22.92 -56.37 7.39
C ALA A 667 24.33 -55.86 7.05
N ALA A 668 24.72 -54.70 7.60
CA ALA A 668 26.14 -54.50 7.91
C ALA A 668 26.46 -53.51 9.04
N ASN A 669 25.80 -52.35 9.16
CA ASN A 669 26.31 -51.26 10.00
C ASN A 669 25.35 -50.54 10.98
N GLY A 670 24.13 -51.04 11.20
CA GLY A 670 23.53 -50.96 12.54
C GLY A 670 22.58 -49.81 12.88
N VAL A 671 21.82 -49.28 11.92
CA VAL A 671 20.58 -48.52 12.20
C VAL A 671 19.55 -48.89 11.13
N MET A 672 18.48 -49.61 11.48
CA MET A 672 17.40 -49.94 10.53
C MET A 672 16.17 -49.05 10.72
N CYS A 673 16.03 -48.43 11.89
CA CYS A 673 14.96 -47.47 12.17
C CYS A 673 15.55 -46.15 12.64
N GLN A 674 15.01 -45.03 12.15
CA GLN A 674 15.37 -43.68 12.56
C GLN A 674 14.12 -42.99 13.16
N PRO A 675 14.17 -42.51 14.42
CA PRO A 675 15.26 -42.71 15.39
C PRO A 675 15.41 -44.19 15.81
N MET A 676 16.59 -44.55 16.32
CA MET A 676 16.88 -45.93 16.79
C MET A 676 15.88 -46.37 17.86
N LEU A 677 15.38 -47.60 17.76
CA LEU A 677 14.39 -48.11 18.72
C LEU A 677 15.05 -48.57 20.01
N ALA A 678 14.74 -47.89 21.12
CA ALA A 678 15.29 -48.20 22.43
C ALA A 678 14.85 -49.60 22.92
N ASN A 679 15.79 -50.42 23.38
CA ASN A 679 15.56 -51.76 23.96
C ASN A 679 14.79 -52.73 23.04
N ALA A 680 14.88 -52.55 21.72
CA ALA A 680 14.20 -53.36 20.73
C ALA A 680 15.18 -53.92 19.69
N VAL A 681 14.85 -55.11 19.17
CA VAL A 681 15.41 -55.65 17.93
C VAL A 681 14.56 -55.11 16.79
N GLU A 682 15.16 -54.22 16.00
CA GLU A 682 14.54 -53.60 14.83
C GLU A 682 14.27 -54.63 13.73
N GLY A 683 13.14 -54.47 13.02
CA GLY A 683 12.81 -55.25 11.83
C GLY A 683 12.07 -54.41 10.80
N CYS A 684 12.02 -54.93 9.58
CA CYS A 684 11.38 -54.25 8.47
C CYS A 684 10.34 -55.15 7.79
N VAL A 685 9.08 -54.69 7.73
CA VAL A 685 7.98 -55.44 7.12
C VAL A 685 7.18 -54.53 6.20
N GLY A 686 7.48 -54.59 4.90
CA GLY A 686 6.75 -53.87 3.87
C GLY A 686 6.96 -52.35 3.93
N GLY A 687 8.21 -51.91 4.18
CA GLY A 687 8.54 -50.50 4.22
C GLY A 687 8.14 -49.77 5.49
N THR A 688 7.91 -50.50 6.57
CA THR A 688 7.56 -49.91 7.87
C THR A 688 8.41 -50.55 8.93
N CYS A 689 9.13 -49.70 9.67
CA CYS A 689 9.86 -50.13 10.84
C CYS A 689 8.91 -50.84 11.81
N VAL A 690 9.32 -52.00 12.30
CA VAL A 690 8.59 -52.76 13.31
C VAL A 690 9.51 -53.18 14.44
N ILE A 691 8.96 -53.31 15.63
CA ILE A 691 9.61 -54.03 16.73
C ILE A 691 9.55 -55.53 16.40
N ALA A 692 10.66 -56.09 15.90
CA ALA A 692 10.73 -57.51 15.58
C ALA A 692 10.75 -58.39 16.84
N ALA A 693 11.37 -57.89 17.91
CA ALA A 693 11.32 -58.43 19.26
C ALA A 693 11.79 -57.36 20.26
N CYS A 694 11.36 -57.44 21.52
CA CYS A 694 11.98 -56.66 22.59
C CYS A 694 13.25 -57.31 23.12
N ASP A 695 14.18 -56.49 23.61
CA ASP A 695 15.32 -56.95 24.38
C ASP A 695 14.86 -57.67 25.65
N ASN A 696 15.71 -58.55 26.16
CA ASN A 696 15.34 -59.46 27.22
C ASN A 696 14.97 -58.69 28.51
N ALA A 697 13.76 -58.92 29.04
CA ALA A 697 13.11 -58.22 30.17
C ALA A 697 12.50 -56.84 29.86
N TYR A 698 12.45 -56.44 28.59
CA TYR A 698 11.66 -55.31 28.09
C TYR A 698 10.42 -55.81 27.34
N PHE A 699 9.33 -55.05 27.41
CA PHE A 699 8.07 -55.34 26.76
C PHE A 699 7.53 -54.08 26.08
N ASP A 700 7.06 -54.27 24.85
CA ASP A 700 6.27 -53.32 24.07
C ASP A 700 4.81 -53.47 24.48
N ILE A 701 4.24 -52.44 25.10
CA ILE A 701 2.94 -52.51 25.76
C ILE A 701 1.89 -51.73 24.99
N ASN A 702 2.26 -50.61 24.40
CA ASN A 702 1.37 -49.77 23.63
C ASN A 702 1.37 -50.10 22.12
N GLY A 703 2.31 -50.93 21.63
CA GLY A 703 2.45 -51.29 20.22
C GLY A 703 2.97 -50.16 19.34
N THR A 704 3.47 -49.08 19.96
CA THR A 704 3.98 -47.90 19.28
C THR A 704 5.44 -48.16 18.93
N ILE A 705 5.80 -47.84 17.69
CA ILE A 705 7.13 -48.19 17.17
C ILE A 705 8.17 -47.19 17.68
N GLY A 706 7.85 -45.89 17.71
CA GLY A 706 8.80 -44.80 17.90
C GLY A 706 9.42 -44.65 19.30
N ASP A 707 8.83 -45.26 20.33
CA ASP A 707 9.32 -45.27 21.72
C ASP A 707 10.05 -46.58 22.08
N GLY A 708 10.18 -47.52 21.13
CA GLY A 708 10.85 -48.80 21.33
C GLY A 708 10.12 -49.71 22.32
N CYS A 709 10.83 -50.63 22.97
CA CYS A 709 10.26 -51.44 24.04
C CYS A 709 10.42 -50.71 25.37
N GLU A 710 9.33 -50.11 25.83
CA GLU A 710 9.30 -49.10 26.87
C GLU A 710 9.31 -49.67 28.29
N CYS A 711 8.99 -50.96 28.48
CA CYS A 711 8.71 -51.47 29.82
C CYS A 711 9.66 -52.53 30.36
N TYR A 712 10.46 -52.17 31.36
CA TYR A 712 11.37 -53.08 32.05
C TYR A 712 10.70 -53.85 33.21
N GLN A 713 10.75 -55.19 33.19
CA GLN A 713 10.30 -56.04 34.31
C GLN A 713 11.46 -56.31 35.28
N GLY A 714 11.69 -55.38 36.22
CA GLY A 714 12.78 -55.44 37.20
C GLY A 714 12.41 -55.77 38.66
N SER A 715 11.13 -55.87 39.03
CA SER A 715 10.70 -55.96 40.44
C SER A 715 10.78 -57.37 41.03
N THR A 716 11.21 -57.45 42.31
CA THR A 716 11.43 -58.69 43.08
C THR A 716 10.24 -59.14 43.95
N GLU A 717 9.10 -58.44 43.92
CA GLU A 717 7.91 -58.84 44.67
C GLU A 717 7.22 -60.05 44.02
N SER A 718 6.91 -61.07 44.82
CA SER A 718 6.21 -62.27 44.35
C SER A 718 4.73 -61.97 44.16
N GLN A 719 4.26 -61.94 42.91
CA GLN A 719 2.87 -61.68 42.54
C GLN A 719 1.96 -62.90 42.74
N GLY A 720 0.78 -62.70 43.32
CA GLY A 720 -0.22 -63.75 43.48
C GLY A 720 -1.09 -63.84 42.23
N THR A 721 -0.95 -64.87 41.40
CA THR A 721 -1.65 -64.95 40.10
C THR A 721 -3.08 -65.53 40.15
N SER A 722 -3.58 -65.85 41.35
CA SER A 722 -4.92 -66.39 41.55
C SER A 722 -5.35 -66.26 43.02
N CYS A 723 -6.65 -66.36 43.28
CA CYS A 723 -7.17 -66.40 44.65
C CYS A 723 -6.46 -67.40 45.57
N THR A 724 -6.18 -68.61 45.10
CA THR A 724 -5.57 -69.67 45.92
C THR A 724 -4.08 -69.45 46.17
N SER A 725 -3.46 -68.58 45.39
CA SER A 725 -2.06 -68.15 45.51
C SER A 725 -1.96 -66.68 45.90
N ALA A 726 -3.02 -66.11 46.48
CA ALA A 726 -3.03 -64.72 46.90
C ALA A 726 -1.95 -64.47 47.96
N ILE A 727 -1.26 -63.35 47.84
CA ILE A 727 -0.22 -62.94 48.77
C ILE A 727 -0.88 -62.54 50.08
N ASN A 728 -0.52 -63.21 51.16
CA ASN A 728 -1.02 -62.84 52.49
C ASN A 728 -0.26 -61.62 53.00
N LYS A 729 -0.99 -60.51 53.20
CA LYS A 729 -0.45 -59.22 53.65
C LYS A 729 -0.64 -58.98 55.15
N GLY A 730 -1.18 -59.96 55.88
CA GLY A 730 -1.27 -59.93 57.35
C GLY A 730 -2.67 -59.65 57.88
N THR A 731 -2.74 -59.22 59.14
CA THR A 731 -3.99 -58.92 59.86
C THR A 731 -4.02 -57.45 60.26
N ILE A 732 -5.13 -56.75 59.98
CA ILE A 732 -5.39 -55.38 60.43
C ILE A 732 -6.55 -55.36 61.43
N THR A 733 -6.43 -54.54 62.48
CA THR A 733 -7.45 -54.35 63.52
C THR A 733 -8.12 -52.98 63.44
N ASP A 734 -9.25 -52.81 64.12
CA ASP A 734 -10.04 -51.56 64.26
C ASP A 734 -9.31 -50.40 64.95
N ALA A 735 -8.13 -50.66 65.53
CA ALA A 735 -7.18 -49.66 66.05
C ALA A 735 -6.49 -48.78 64.96
N GLY A 736 -7.16 -48.45 63.86
CA GLY A 736 -6.66 -47.53 62.83
C GLY A 736 -5.53 -48.08 61.94
N GLN A 737 -5.32 -49.41 61.91
CA GLN A 737 -4.24 -50.01 61.13
C GLN A 737 -4.51 -49.97 59.63
N THR A 738 -3.47 -49.66 58.85
CA THR A 738 -3.51 -49.72 57.38
C THR A 738 -2.44 -50.66 56.82
N THR A 739 -2.66 -51.19 55.62
CA THR A 739 -1.68 -51.98 54.87
C THR A 739 -1.74 -51.64 53.39
N SER A 740 -0.60 -51.65 52.70
CA SER A 740 -0.52 -51.32 51.27
C SER A 740 -0.21 -52.55 50.42
N LEU A 741 -0.87 -52.64 49.27
CA LEU A 741 -0.67 -53.62 48.22
C LEU A 741 -0.01 -52.90 47.06
N ILE A 742 1.24 -53.24 46.77
CA ILE A 742 2.01 -52.68 45.65
C ILE A 742 2.19 -53.78 44.61
N GLY A 743 2.03 -53.44 43.33
CA GLY A 743 2.20 -54.39 42.23
C GLY A 743 2.25 -53.71 40.88
N ARG A 744 2.46 -54.50 39.82
CA ARG A 744 2.59 -54.02 38.44
C ARG A 744 2.07 -55.08 37.49
N ILE A 745 1.11 -54.72 36.63
CA ILE A 745 0.42 -55.67 35.75
C ILE A 745 1.01 -55.59 34.34
N ILE A 746 1.84 -56.57 33.97
CA ILE A 746 2.42 -56.72 32.61
C ILE A 746 2.38 -58.19 32.22
N PRO A 747 1.86 -58.60 31.04
CA PRO A 747 1.15 -57.83 30.01
C PRO A 747 -0.39 -57.84 30.18
N SER A 748 -1.12 -57.25 29.23
CA SER A 748 -2.60 -57.21 29.18
C SER A 748 -3.24 -58.59 29.44
N GLY A 749 -4.06 -58.67 30.50
CA GLY A 749 -4.78 -59.88 30.92
C GLY A 749 -4.27 -60.54 32.20
N ASP A 750 -3.18 -60.04 32.79
CA ASP A 750 -2.69 -60.52 34.10
C ASP A 750 -3.48 -59.89 35.28
N SER A 751 -3.43 -60.52 36.45
CA SER A 751 -4.08 -60.03 37.66
C SER A 751 -3.31 -60.41 38.92
N ASP A 752 -3.17 -59.46 39.83
CA ASP A 752 -2.56 -59.66 41.14
C ASP A 752 -3.62 -59.94 42.21
N TRP A 753 -3.32 -60.89 43.09
CA TRP A 753 -4.22 -61.32 44.15
C TRP A 753 -3.55 -61.18 45.52
N TYR A 754 -4.26 -60.51 46.42
CA TYR A 754 -3.87 -60.30 47.81
C TYR A 754 -4.92 -60.84 48.76
N ARG A 755 -4.49 -61.19 49.98
CA ARG A 755 -5.35 -61.55 51.10
C ARG A 755 -4.96 -60.72 52.32
N VAL A 756 -5.94 -60.03 52.90
CA VAL A 756 -5.83 -59.28 54.16
C VAL A 756 -6.84 -59.88 55.14
N THR A 757 -6.41 -60.16 56.37
CA THR A 757 -7.34 -60.57 57.44
C THR A 757 -7.74 -59.32 58.22
N VAL A 758 -9.03 -59.02 58.33
CA VAL A 758 -9.52 -57.88 59.12
C VAL A 758 -10.17 -58.42 60.39
N LYS A 759 -9.82 -57.84 61.54
CA LYS A 759 -10.30 -58.28 62.84
C LYS A 759 -10.88 -57.12 63.65
N ASP A 760 -12.11 -57.30 64.10
CA ASP A 760 -12.75 -56.53 65.17
C ASP A 760 -12.23 -57.08 66.51
N VAL A 761 -11.64 -56.21 67.31
CA VAL A 761 -11.05 -56.55 68.61
C VAL A 761 -12.01 -56.06 69.69
N ALA A 762 -12.59 -56.99 70.46
CA ALA A 762 -13.58 -56.66 71.47
C ALA A 762 -13.10 -55.57 72.45
N ASP A 763 -13.73 -54.40 72.35
CA ASP A 763 -13.54 -53.28 73.26
C ASP A 763 -14.79 -53.03 74.11
N ALA A 764 -14.69 -52.17 75.13
CA ALA A 764 -15.81 -51.85 76.00
C ALA A 764 -16.68 -50.68 75.48
N SER A 765 -16.21 -50.00 74.43
CA SER A 765 -16.80 -48.81 73.81
C SER A 765 -17.96 -49.17 72.88
N CYS A 766 -17.89 -50.38 72.31
CA CYS A 766 -18.65 -50.79 71.12
C CYS A 766 -18.44 -49.76 70.00
N ASP A 767 -17.45 -50.00 69.15
CA ASP A 767 -17.09 -49.14 68.03
C ASP A 767 -17.69 -49.63 66.70
N ASN A 768 -17.43 -48.87 65.63
CA ASN A 768 -17.95 -49.13 64.30
C ASN A 768 -16.89 -49.90 63.47
N PHE A 769 -17.17 -51.16 63.15
CA PHE A 769 -16.29 -52.02 62.34
C PHE A 769 -16.45 -51.75 60.83
N HIS A 770 -15.53 -51.00 60.22
CA HIS A 770 -15.55 -50.60 58.79
C HIS A 770 -14.21 -50.82 58.09
N VAL A 771 -14.25 -51.45 56.91
CA VAL A 771 -13.05 -51.67 56.08
C VAL A 771 -13.07 -50.71 54.90
N ASP A 772 -12.00 -49.94 54.72
CA ASP A 772 -11.79 -49.06 53.57
C ASP A 772 -10.68 -49.64 52.66
N ILE A 773 -10.92 -49.60 51.34
CA ILE A 773 -10.01 -50.12 50.30
C ILE A 773 -10.01 -49.13 49.16
N ARG A 774 -8.87 -48.48 48.92
CA ARG A 774 -8.72 -47.45 47.89
C ARG A 774 -7.39 -47.56 47.17
N PHE A 775 -7.31 -47.03 45.96
CA PHE A 775 -6.01 -46.83 45.32
C PHE A 775 -5.35 -45.59 45.93
N ASP A 776 -4.13 -45.73 46.44
CA ASP A 776 -3.23 -44.59 46.70
C ASP A 776 -2.56 -44.13 45.41
N THR A 777 -2.35 -45.07 44.48
CA THR A 777 -1.79 -44.78 43.16
C THR A 777 -2.43 -45.73 42.15
N ASN A 778 -3.17 -45.16 41.20
CA ASN A 778 -3.75 -45.90 40.07
C ASN A 778 -3.20 -45.31 38.76
N PRO A 779 -2.04 -45.80 38.26
CA PRO A 779 -1.40 -45.25 37.07
C PRO A 779 -2.37 -45.19 35.88
N GLY A 780 -2.58 -43.98 35.35
CA GLY A 780 -3.49 -43.72 34.23
C GLY A 780 -4.96 -44.08 34.50
N ASN A 781 -5.36 -44.23 35.78
CA ASN A 781 -6.66 -44.76 36.20
C ASN A 781 -7.01 -46.10 35.52
N ALA A 782 -5.98 -46.88 35.14
CA ALA A 782 -6.09 -48.02 34.26
C ALA A 782 -6.39 -49.33 35.00
N MET A 783 -6.14 -49.37 36.32
CA MET A 783 -6.39 -50.54 37.15
C MET A 783 -7.76 -50.49 37.81
N VAL A 784 -8.32 -51.67 38.05
CA VAL A 784 -9.53 -51.90 38.85
C VAL A 784 -9.26 -53.05 39.81
N PHE A 785 -9.99 -53.10 40.93
CA PHE A 785 -9.96 -54.26 41.79
C PHE A 785 -11.35 -54.84 42.08
N ASP A 786 -11.38 -56.15 42.31
CA ASP A 786 -12.53 -56.86 42.85
C ASP A 786 -12.23 -57.27 44.29
N VAL A 787 -13.24 -57.21 45.16
CA VAL A 787 -13.14 -57.63 46.56
C VAL A 787 -14.02 -58.86 46.80
N TYR A 788 -13.47 -59.86 47.50
CA TYR A 788 -14.14 -61.10 47.88
C TYR A 788 -14.00 -61.33 49.39
N TRP A 789 -15.08 -61.73 50.06
CA TRP A 789 -15.08 -62.01 51.50
C TRP A 789 -15.36 -63.49 51.80
N GLY A 790 -14.69 -64.04 52.82
CA GLY A 790 -14.89 -65.43 53.27
C GLY A 790 -14.47 -66.51 52.26
N GLY A 791 -13.74 -66.12 51.21
CA GLY A 791 -13.20 -66.98 50.14
C GLY A 791 -13.72 -66.63 48.74
N CYS A 792 -13.01 -67.06 47.69
CA CYS A 792 -13.24 -66.57 46.31
C CYS A 792 -14.30 -67.33 45.50
N SER A 793 -15.45 -67.61 46.11
CA SER A 793 -16.58 -68.21 45.39
C SER A 793 -17.38 -67.10 44.70
N ALA A 794 -17.85 -67.32 43.47
CA ALA A 794 -18.57 -66.33 42.65
C ALA A 794 -19.89 -65.78 43.25
N GLY A 795 -20.33 -66.27 44.41
CA GLY A 795 -21.47 -65.74 45.17
C GLY A 795 -21.09 -64.79 46.31
N ASN A 796 -19.80 -64.58 46.56
CA ASN A 796 -19.27 -63.69 47.60
C ASN A 796 -18.59 -62.44 46.99
N LEU A 797 -18.92 -62.12 45.74
CA LEU A 797 -18.43 -60.95 45.02
C LEU A 797 -19.28 -59.76 45.43
N THR A 798 -18.68 -58.76 46.07
CA THR A 798 -19.42 -57.66 46.68
C THR A 798 -19.40 -56.37 45.86
N CYS A 799 -18.36 -56.11 45.05
CA CYS A 799 -18.30 -54.97 44.13
C CYS A 799 -17.63 -55.39 42.81
N THR A 800 -18.15 -54.87 41.68
CA THR A 800 -17.49 -54.95 40.37
C THR A 800 -17.47 -53.58 39.72
N ALA A 801 -16.25 -53.09 39.48
CA ALA A 801 -15.85 -52.03 38.54
C ALA A 801 -16.45 -50.61 38.71
N GLN A 802 -15.53 -49.70 39.06
CA GLN A 802 -15.39 -48.27 38.71
C GLN A 802 -15.36 -47.30 39.92
N THR A 803 -14.17 -46.72 40.14
CA THR A 803 -13.81 -45.51 40.93
C THR A 803 -13.99 -45.53 42.46
N HIS A 804 -13.19 -44.68 43.15
CA HIS A 804 -12.91 -44.61 44.59
C HIS A 804 -14.00 -45.17 45.52
N PHE A 805 -13.64 -46.15 46.35
CA PHE A 805 -14.45 -46.49 47.52
C PHE A 805 -13.87 -45.75 48.71
N GLN A 806 -14.68 -44.96 49.41
CA GLN A 806 -14.25 -44.34 50.66
C GLN A 806 -14.71 -45.11 51.91
N ARG A 807 -15.74 -45.98 51.85
CA ARG A 807 -16.24 -46.75 53.02
C ARG A 807 -16.98 -48.05 52.65
N TYR A 808 -16.79 -49.14 53.42
CA TYR A 808 -17.64 -50.34 53.43
C TYR A 808 -18.10 -50.69 54.85
N THR A 809 -19.39 -50.96 55.06
CA THR A 809 -19.95 -51.25 56.39
C THR A 809 -20.94 -52.44 56.41
N ASP A 810 -20.90 -53.17 57.53
CA ASP A 810 -21.83 -54.21 58.02
C ASP A 810 -21.62 -55.69 57.59
N PHE A 811 -20.88 -56.45 58.41
CA PHE A 811 -20.79 -57.92 58.35
C PHE A 811 -21.59 -58.59 59.47
N TYR A 812 -22.91 -58.38 59.55
CA TYR A 812 -23.72 -59.13 60.51
C TYR A 812 -24.04 -60.55 60.04
N ASP A 813 -23.75 -61.53 60.91
CA ASP A 813 -24.18 -62.96 60.91
C ASP A 813 -23.98 -63.83 59.65
N GLY A 814 -23.29 -63.34 58.62
CA GLY A 814 -23.15 -64.05 57.36
C GLY A 814 -24.39 -63.97 56.47
N THR A 815 -25.28 -63.00 56.68
CA THR A 815 -26.38 -62.68 55.74
C THR A 815 -26.32 -61.24 55.24
N THR A 816 -26.58 -61.07 53.93
CA THR A 816 -26.45 -59.81 53.18
C THR A 816 -27.55 -58.82 53.55
N ALA A 817 -27.23 -57.78 54.34
CA ALA A 817 -28.13 -56.66 54.57
C ALA A 817 -27.36 -55.34 54.83
N GLY A 818 -26.80 -54.73 53.78
CA GLY A 818 -26.20 -53.39 53.82
C GLY A 818 -26.42 -52.67 52.49
N GLN A 819 -26.62 -51.34 52.51
CA GLN A 819 -26.91 -50.51 51.35
C GLN A 819 -25.67 -50.37 50.44
N CYS A 820 -25.83 -50.63 49.16
CA CYS A 820 -24.85 -50.32 48.12
C CYS A 820 -25.27 -49.01 47.43
N PRO A 821 -24.51 -47.92 47.54
CA PRO A 821 -24.51 -46.90 46.51
C PRO A 821 -23.31 -47.17 45.60
N CYS A 822 -23.55 -47.82 44.47
CA CYS A 822 -22.67 -47.66 43.31
C CYS A 822 -23.24 -46.47 42.53
N SER A 823 -22.73 -45.26 42.74
CA SER A 823 -23.08 -44.10 41.91
C SER A 823 -21.87 -43.21 41.72
N ASN A 824 -21.59 -42.87 40.47
CA ASN A 824 -20.59 -41.90 40.04
C ASN A 824 -21.34 -40.60 39.74
N ASP A 825 -21.03 -39.49 40.40
CA ASP A 825 -21.16 -38.17 39.76
C ASP A 825 -20.38 -37.10 40.55
N VAL A 826 -19.36 -36.55 39.89
CA VAL A 826 -18.86 -35.19 40.10
C VAL A 826 -18.67 -34.59 38.69
N GLN A 827 -19.55 -33.63 38.38
CA GLN A 827 -19.46 -32.47 37.46
C GLN A 827 -18.93 -32.63 36.01
N THR A 828 -19.82 -32.42 35.04
CA THR A 828 -19.58 -31.55 33.86
C THR A 828 -20.84 -30.75 33.55
N ALA A 829 -20.70 -29.44 33.36
CA ALA A 829 -21.78 -28.53 32.99
C ALA A 829 -22.11 -28.59 31.49
N ALA A 830 -23.40 -28.35 31.20
CA ALA A 830 -24.03 -28.04 29.89
C ALA A 830 -24.06 -29.19 28.85
N THR A 831 -25.17 -29.62 28.24
CA THR A 831 -26.45 -28.98 27.88
C THR A 831 -27.52 -30.06 27.62
N THR A 832 -28.62 -30.05 28.41
CA THR A 832 -30.04 -30.28 28.02
C THR A 832 -30.88 -30.76 29.22
N GLY A 833 -31.38 -29.79 30.00
CA GLY A 833 -32.64 -29.86 30.77
C GLY A 833 -32.94 -31.10 31.63
N CYS A 834 -32.55 -31.01 32.92
CA CYS A 834 -32.98 -31.75 34.13
C CYS A 834 -31.94 -32.72 34.74
N GLY A 835 -31.28 -32.30 35.83
CA GLY A 835 -30.71 -33.20 36.85
C GLY A 835 -29.34 -32.81 37.40
N GLY A 836 -29.27 -31.74 38.21
CA GLY A 836 -28.20 -31.53 39.19
C GLY A 836 -28.69 -31.97 40.58
N GLU A 837 -27.76 -32.41 41.42
CA GLU A 837 -27.98 -32.51 42.86
C GLU A 837 -28.26 -31.10 43.40
N ASP A 838 -29.41 -30.98 44.07
CA ASP A 838 -29.84 -29.80 44.80
C ASP A 838 -30.01 -30.28 46.24
N ASP A 839 -29.04 -29.90 47.07
CA ASP A 839 -29.07 -29.86 48.52
C ASP A 839 -30.01 -28.76 49.06
N ASN A 840 -30.77 -28.08 48.19
CA ASN A 840 -31.84 -27.18 48.60
C ASN A 840 -33.25 -27.79 48.48
N PHE A 841 -34.03 -27.53 49.50
CA PHE A 841 -35.31 -28.16 49.80
C PHE A 841 -36.47 -27.55 48.96
N ASP A 842 -36.54 -27.77 47.64
CA ASP A 842 -37.72 -27.39 46.84
C ASP A 842 -38.83 -28.47 46.86
N THR A 843 -39.86 -28.21 47.67
CA THR A 843 -41.04 -29.08 47.84
C THR A 843 -42.05 -29.06 46.67
N SER A 844 -41.74 -28.45 45.53
CA SER A 844 -42.68 -28.36 44.41
C SER A 844 -42.52 -29.41 43.29
N LYS A 845 -41.49 -30.28 43.34
CA LYS A 845 -41.18 -31.19 42.21
C LYS A 845 -41.16 -32.72 42.45
N CYS A 846 -41.38 -33.25 43.66
CA CYS A 846 -41.54 -34.71 43.85
C CYS A 846 -42.66 -35.08 44.84
N GLY A 847 -43.56 -35.98 44.42
CA GLY A 847 -44.78 -36.35 45.13
C GLY A 847 -44.63 -37.42 46.21
N THR A 848 -45.17 -37.13 47.39
CA THR A 848 -45.72 -38.01 48.46
C THR A 848 -45.29 -39.50 48.52
N PHE A 849 -44.33 -39.87 49.39
CA PHE A 849 -44.35 -41.04 50.32
C PHE A 849 -43.08 -41.05 51.24
N PRO A 850 -43.13 -41.44 52.53
CA PRO A 850 -41.99 -41.33 53.46
C PRO A 850 -41.20 -42.65 53.60
N HIS A 851 -39.86 -42.60 53.58
CA HIS A 851 -38.99 -43.73 53.93
C HIS A 851 -38.10 -43.40 55.14
N TYR A 852 -38.15 -44.30 56.12
CA TYR A 852 -37.39 -44.30 57.37
C TYR A 852 -35.96 -44.84 57.13
N ALA A 853 -34.94 -44.15 57.63
CA ALA A 853 -33.63 -44.73 57.95
C ALA A 853 -33.32 -44.47 59.43
N GLN A 854 -32.87 -45.51 60.15
CA GLN A 854 -32.45 -45.45 61.55
C GLN A 854 -30.92 -45.25 61.63
N PRO A 855 -30.37 -44.58 62.66
CA PRO A 855 -28.92 -44.45 62.88
C PRO A 855 -28.30 -45.76 63.41
N GLY A 856 -26.97 -45.88 63.25
CA GLY A 856 -26.15 -47.09 63.36
C GLY A 856 -26.25 -47.90 64.65
N ALA A 857 -25.92 -49.19 64.53
CA ALA A 857 -25.82 -50.13 65.64
C ALA A 857 -24.34 -50.46 65.88
N ASN A 858 -23.81 -50.12 67.06
CA ASN A 858 -22.46 -50.46 67.49
C ASN A 858 -22.35 -51.96 67.85
N TYR A 859 -21.21 -52.60 67.55
CA TYR A 859 -20.94 -54.02 67.81
C TYR A 859 -19.90 -54.17 68.94
N CYS A 860 -19.98 -55.24 69.74
CA CYS A 860 -19.14 -55.42 70.95
C CYS A 860 -18.54 -56.84 71.08
N ASP A 861 -18.59 -57.65 70.02
CA ASP A 861 -18.16 -59.06 70.00
C ASP A 861 -17.03 -59.26 68.97
N ASP A 862 -15.97 -60.01 69.30
CA ASP A 862 -14.85 -60.32 68.38
C ASP A 862 -15.35 -60.88 67.02
N GLN A 863 -15.07 -60.16 65.93
CA GLN A 863 -15.26 -60.64 64.56
C GLN A 863 -13.94 -60.73 63.79
N THR A 864 -13.85 -61.67 62.85
CA THR A 864 -12.67 -61.78 61.97
C THR A 864 -13.10 -62.25 60.59
N VAL A 865 -12.65 -61.53 59.56
CA VAL A 865 -12.97 -61.80 58.16
C VAL A 865 -11.71 -61.80 57.30
N ASP A 866 -11.62 -62.77 56.40
CA ASP A 866 -10.61 -62.75 55.33
C ASP A 866 -11.17 -62.00 54.12
N VAL A 867 -10.44 -60.98 53.69
CA VAL A 867 -10.71 -60.18 52.49
C VAL A 867 -9.67 -60.53 51.43
N TYR A 868 -10.14 -60.88 50.24
CA TYR A 868 -9.30 -61.13 49.08
C TYR A 868 -9.51 -60.02 48.05
N ILE A 869 -8.42 -59.46 47.56
CA ILE A 869 -8.43 -58.31 46.64
C ILE A 869 -7.73 -58.76 45.36
N ARG A 870 -8.44 -58.69 44.22
CA ARG A 870 -7.87 -58.95 42.90
C ARG A 870 -7.70 -57.61 42.18
N VAL A 871 -6.48 -57.21 41.86
CA VAL A 871 -6.19 -56.04 41.04
C VAL A 871 -5.92 -56.49 39.60
N TYR A 872 -6.54 -55.83 38.62
CA TYR A 872 -6.44 -56.17 37.19
C TYR A 872 -6.68 -54.94 36.31
N LEU A 873 -6.28 -55.00 35.04
CA LEU A 873 -6.49 -53.91 34.10
C LEU A 873 -7.98 -53.75 33.74
N LYS A 874 -8.46 -52.50 33.67
CA LYS A 874 -9.84 -52.16 33.31
C LYS A 874 -10.18 -52.67 31.90
N PRO A 875 -11.30 -53.39 31.70
CA PRO A 875 -11.70 -53.87 30.38
C PRO A 875 -11.87 -52.69 29.40
N GLY A 876 -11.16 -52.74 28.26
CA GLY A 876 -11.21 -51.69 27.24
C GLY A 876 -10.06 -50.67 27.29
N PHE A 877 -9.23 -50.70 28.35
CA PHE A 877 -7.93 -50.01 28.32
C PHE A 877 -6.96 -50.85 27.48
N THR A 878 -6.60 -50.34 26.30
CA THR A 878 -5.60 -50.95 25.42
C THR A 878 -4.31 -50.12 25.30
N ASN A 879 -4.33 -48.85 25.70
CA ASN A 879 -3.22 -47.92 25.55
C ASN A 879 -2.89 -47.26 26.91
N ALA A 880 -1.66 -47.52 27.40
CA ALA A 880 -0.91 -46.85 28.48
C ALA A 880 -1.53 -46.90 29.91
N VAL A 881 -0.86 -47.29 31.00
CA VAL A 881 0.57 -47.39 31.34
C VAL A 881 0.76 -48.56 32.32
N PRO A 882 1.73 -49.48 32.13
CA PRO A 882 2.15 -50.32 33.25
C PRO A 882 3.66 -50.48 33.32
N CYS A 883 4.39 -49.37 33.42
CA CYS A 883 5.76 -49.41 33.95
C CYS A 883 5.86 -48.77 35.34
N SER A 884 4.74 -48.23 35.84
CA SER A 884 4.60 -47.71 37.19
C SER A 884 3.86 -48.72 38.06
N ASP A 885 4.25 -48.78 39.33
CA ASP A 885 3.58 -49.63 40.29
C ASP A 885 2.24 -49.00 40.68
N TYR A 886 1.17 -49.80 40.77
CA TYR A 886 -0.03 -49.38 41.46
C TYR A 886 0.15 -49.58 42.97
N LYS A 887 -0.55 -48.79 43.77
CA LYS A 887 -0.62 -48.93 45.23
C LYS A 887 -2.08 -48.89 45.68
N VAL A 888 -2.51 -49.93 46.39
CA VAL A 888 -3.84 -50.01 47.02
C VAL A 888 -3.66 -49.99 48.54
N GLN A 889 -4.31 -49.07 49.24
CA GLN A 889 -4.37 -49.03 50.69
C GLN A 889 -5.61 -49.75 51.19
N VAL A 890 -5.45 -50.51 52.28
CA VAL A 890 -6.52 -51.18 53.00
C VAL A 890 -6.44 -50.75 54.46
N SER A 891 -7.52 -50.19 55.01
CA SER A 891 -7.57 -49.69 56.39
C SER A 891 -8.82 -50.18 57.13
N ASN A 892 -8.77 -50.15 58.47
CA ASN A 892 -9.88 -50.49 59.34
C ASN A 892 -9.97 -49.44 60.45
N GLY A 893 -11.07 -48.66 60.52
CA GLY A 893 -11.11 -47.46 61.37
C GLY A 893 -12.49 -47.04 61.91
N VAL A 894 -12.44 -46.51 63.14
CA VAL A 894 -13.54 -45.85 63.89
C VAL A 894 -13.75 -44.43 63.36
N TYR A 895 -14.97 -44.07 62.95
CA TYR A 895 -15.30 -42.70 62.54
C TYR A 895 -16.19 -42.02 63.58
N ASN A 896 -15.65 -41.03 64.27
CA ASN A 896 -16.42 -39.92 64.83
C ASN A 896 -16.57 -38.88 63.71
N ALA A 897 -17.79 -38.45 63.39
CA ALA A 897 -18.03 -37.42 62.38
C ALA A 897 -18.89 -36.28 62.96
N PRO A 898 -18.66 -35.01 62.58
CA PRO A 898 -19.75 -34.08 62.30
C PRO A 898 -20.59 -34.56 61.10
#